data_AF-A0A9D5W603-F1
#
_entry.id   AF-A0A9D5W603-F1
#
_cell.length_a   1.000
_cell.length_b   1.000
_cell.length_c   1.000
_cell.angle_alpha   90.00
_cell.angle_beta   90.00
_cell.angle_gamma   90.00
#
_symmetry.space_group_name_H-M   'P 1'
#
loop_
_entity.id
_entity.type
_entity.pdbx_description
1 polymer ?
#
loop_
_entity_poly.entity_id
_entity_poly.type
_entity_poly.pdbx_seq_one_letter_code
_entity_poly.pdbx_strand_id
1 'polypeptide(L)'
;MALGNLNALFRPNSVAIVGAADEPGNVGLEIMRNIRAGRFLGPVMPLDPGKRPVMGVESYRDVDTLPLTPDLAVICSPPEESPAWIRAFGRRGAKGAIVLCPGYAKLPRESKKELQVKMLEAARSNDIRLIGPSGMGVQTPLIGLNASLSETKVKPGRTAFLSQSASLFATVLDWAKSGGIGFSYVVSLGDAVDAGFAEIIDFLSSDAHTRSILLYIDSITDARNFMSAARAASRNKPVLVIKPGRKLSYDAASQSMVSRGLDEVYGEAFRRAGMLRVQDIDTLFDAASTLVRTQPIKGERLAILTNGGSIGIMAADALLDAGGRLAAFTEETKRALEELLGRYWFRQGVVDLSFDSSPEKCAEAAAVLLRDKQTNAVLLINVPFAGVSGVETAKAVIAQAAKSHRPLLTCWMGFQAAEPSRALFNEAGIPTYETPEKAVRAFMNMVEHRRNQDLLMEMPRSLPEEFVPDANKAREVIEAALAEGRAELTEPEAKAVLAAYRIPAVDSRLARDAKQATAAAMELGFPVAVKISSPDIPQPFDVGGVELDLETPPAVAEAVLAIMGRTLKLRPKAKVAGFIVQRMGRIAGAAEVSLQAEVDPVFGPFVRFGLGGMAGRRTRDKAVALPPLNMGLARELISRTRVSKMLEGFGGQPGADIDKLCLALVQLTQLMTDLGELTGVDLNPVLAGEEGVLVIGARMRIAQTLVPGPQRLAVRPYPSELEECVTLRDGRKLLLRPIRPEDETSHYEFFSHLSPEDLRYRFFGIVRELSHQEMAKLTQIDYEREMAFVAIAESEGETPVTLGEVRAASRPDNSSAEFAIIIRSDGKGLGLGTILMDKIIRYCRARGTNWLTGQALLDNQGMQGLAKKMGFSVHKDADDEVVEMKLQLNAGEKQ
;
A
#
# COMPACT_ATOMS: atom_id res chain seq x y z
N MET A 1 22.07 -7.26 2.53
CA MET A 1 22.81 -6.55 3.61
C MET A 1 21.87 -6.39 4.79
N ALA A 2 22.36 -6.58 6.01
CA ALA A 2 21.52 -6.65 7.20
C ALA A 2 20.92 -5.30 7.61
N LEU A 3 19.67 -5.31 8.11
CA LEU A 3 19.03 -4.17 8.75
C LEU A 3 19.76 -3.69 10.01
N GLY A 4 20.55 -4.57 10.65
CA GLY A 4 21.37 -4.22 11.81
C GLY A 4 22.29 -3.01 11.55
N ASN A 5 22.70 -2.80 10.29
CA ASN A 5 23.55 -1.69 9.89
C ASN A 5 22.80 -0.35 9.78
N LEU A 6 21.46 -0.33 9.76
CA LEU A 6 20.69 0.93 9.81
C LEU A 6 20.74 1.56 11.21
N ASN A 7 20.99 0.78 12.28
CA ASN A 7 21.23 1.36 13.61
C ASN A 7 22.44 2.28 13.59
N ALA A 8 23.47 1.98 12.81
CA ALA A 8 24.63 2.84 12.67
C ALA A 8 24.29 4.19 11.99
N LEU A 9 23.26 4.24 11.14
CA LEU A 9 22.78 5.48 10.52
C LEU A 9 21.91 6.32 11.46
N PHE A 10 21.06 5.68 12.28
CA PHE A 10 20.03 6.38 13.04
C PHE A 10 20.29 6.46 14.55
N ARG A 11 21.08 5.54 15.10
CA ARG A 11 21.45 5.41 16.52
C ARG A 11 22.96 5.20 16.72
N PRO A 12 23.84 5.99 16.09
CA PRO A 12 25.28 5.86 16.31
C PRO A 12 25.65 6.31 17.74
N ASN A 13 26.64 5.64 18.32
CA ASN A 13 27.33 6.10 19.52
C ASN A 13 28.55 6.95 19.19
N SER A 14 29.04 6.93 17.95
CA SER A 14 30.21 7.69 17.49
C SER A 14 30.09 8.16 16.04
N VAL A 15 30.64 9.33 15.73
CA VAL A 15 30.55 9.95 14.41
C VAL A 15 31.93 10.43 13.92
N ALA A 16 32.29 10.05 12.70
CA ALA A 16 33.43 10.62 11.98
C ALA A 16 32.95 11.54 10.85
N ILE A 17 33.65 12.65 10.59
CA ILE A 17 33.24 13.64 9.58
C ILE A 17 34.42 13.92 8.65
N VAL A 18 34.25 13.63 7.36
CA VAL A 18 35.27 13.89 6.33
C VAL A 18 35.02 15.23 5.66
N GLY A 19 36.08 15.99 5.43
CA GLY A 19 36.03 17.26 4.69
C GLY A 19 35.60 18.45 5.55
N ALA A 20 35.70 18.31 6.88
CA ALA A 20 35.49 19.41 7.82
C ALA A 20 36.72 20.32 7.83
N ALA A 21 36.52 21.59 7.49
CA ALA A 21 37.54 22.64 7.57
C ALA A 21 36.94 23.87 8.23
N ASP A 22 37.72 24.63 9.00
CA ASP A 22 37.25 25.83 9.73
C ASP A 22 37.12 27.06 8.82
N GLU A 23 36.47 26.87 7.67
CA GLU A 23 36.20 27.88 6.65
C GLU A 23 34.68 28.13 6.55
N PRO A 24 34.21 29.38 6.53
CA PRO A 24 32.78 29.68 6.37
C PRO A 24 32.19 29.03 5.11
N GLY A 25 31.03 28.37 5.25
CA GLY A 25 30.36 27.68 4.15
C GLY A 25 30.88 26.26 3.86
N ASN A 26 31.88 25.77 4.59
CA ASN A 26 32.29 24.37 4.52
C ASN A 26 31.18 23.45 5.09
N VAL A 27 30.77 22.46 4.30
CA VAL A 27 29.67 21.53 4.65
C VAL A 27 30.00 20.71 5.90
N GLY A 28 31.24 20.22 6.05
CA GLY A 28 31.67 19.47 7.24
C GLY A 28 31.64 20.31 8.52
N LEU A 29 31.99 21.60 8.43
CA LEU A 29 31.89 22.54 9.55
C LEU A 29 30.44 22.76 10.01
N GLU A 30 29.50 22.93 9.07
CA GLU A 30 28.09 23.10 9.43
C GLU A 30 27.52 21.84 10.10
N ILE A 31 27.90 20.64 9.65
CA ILE A 31 27.53 19.39 10.32
C ILE A 31 28.06 19.35 11.76
N MET A 32 29.33 19.71 11.98
CA MET A 32 29.90 19.77 13.33
C MET A 32 29.14 20.75 14.23
N ARG A 33 28.77 21.94 13.72
CA ARG A 33 27.94 22.90 14.45
C ARG A 33 26.58 22.33 14.84
N ASN A 34 25.93 21.65 13.89
CA ASN A 34 24.61 21.07 14.08
C ASN A 34 24.62 19.93 15.10
N ILE A 35 25.59 19.01 15.03
CA ILE A 35 25.75 17.93 16.02
C ILE A 35 25.99 18.52 17.42
N ARG A 36 26.85 19.53 17.55
CA ARG A 36 27.12 20.20 18.83
C ARG A 36 25.88 20.90 19.39
N ALA A 37 25.10 21.58 18.55
CA ALA A 37 23.85 22.23 18.95
C ALA A 37 22.75 21.22 19.35
N GLY A 38 22.78 20.03 18.75
CA GLY A 38 21.91 18.91 19.07
C GLY A 38 22.20 18.27 20.44
N ARG A 39 23.40 18.47 21.01
CA ARG A 39 23.89 17.86 22.26
C ARG A 39 24.09 16.35 22.15
N PHE A 40 24.58 15.88 21.01
CA PHE A 40 25.05 14.51 20.86
C PHE A 40 26.18 14.22 21.86
N LEU A 41 26.07 13.12 22.61
CA LEU A 41 27.00 12.80 23.70
C LEU A 41 28.19 11.93 23.27
N GLY A 42 28.13 11.34 22.08
CA GLY A 42 29.18 10.50 21.54
C GLY A 42 30.37 11.28 20.98
N PRO A 43 31.53 10.62 20.78
CA PRO A 43 32.69 11.25 20.16
C PRO A 43 32.41 11.68 18.71
N VAL A 44 32.86 12.89 18.38
CA VAL A 44 32.79 13.48 17.03
C VAL A 44 34.22 13.72 16.54
N MET A 45 34.61 13.01 15.48
CA MET A 45 36.00 12.95 15.00
C MET A 45 36.11 13.56 13.59
N PRO A 46 36.61 14.80 13.45
CA PRO A 46 36.83 15.40 12.14
C PRO A 46 38.07 14.81 11.46
N LEU A 47 37.99 14.57 10.15
CA LEU A 47 39.13 14.20 9.31
C LEU A 47 39.51 15.38 8.41
N ASP A 48 40.75 15.84 8.56
CA ASP A 48 41.42 16.84 7.71
C ASP A 48 42.84 16.33 7.42
N PRO A 49 43.23 16.13 6.15
CA PRO A 49 44.59 15.69 5.80
C PRO A 49 45.69 16.62 6.33
N GLY A 50 45.37 17.90 6.54
CA GLY A 50 46.26 18.92 7.13
C GLY A 50 46.33 18.90 8.66
N LYS A 51 45.56 18.03 9.34
CA LYS A 51 45.45 17.97 10.81
C LYS A 51 45.13 19.31 11.48
N ARG A 52 44.41 20.20 10.80
CA ARG A 52 44.01 21.49 11.38
C ARG A 52 42.83 21.27 12.33
N PRO A 53 42.85 21.80 13.56
CA PRO A 53 41.73 21.65 14.48
C PRO A 53 40.47 22.31 13.90
N VAL A 54 39.31 21.70 14.12
CA VAL A 54 38.02 22.21 13.63
C VAL A 54 37.12 22.45 14.83
N MET A 55 36.67 23.70 15.03
CA MET A 55 35.88 24.11 16.19
C MET A 55 36.51 23.77 17.56
N GLY A 56 37.85 23.75 17.62
CA GLY A 56 38.61 23.37 18.82
C GLY A 56 38.74 21.86 19.06
N VAL A 57 38.27 21.01 18.13
CA VAL A 57 38.43 19.55 18.18
C VAL A 57 39.64 19.16 17.32
N GLU A 58 40.51 18.28 17.85
CA GLU A 58 41.64 17.72 17.11
C GLU A 58 41.14 16.90 15.91
N SER A 59 41.77 17.10 14.74
CA SER A 59 41.42 16.38 13.52
C SER A 59 42.44 15.29 13.19
N TYR A 60 41.94 14.26 12.51
CA TYR A 60 42.69 13.07 12.15
C TYR A 60 43.03 13.10 10.66
N ARG A 61 44.19 12.54 10.30
CA ARG A 61 44.69 12.61 8.92
C ARG A 61 43.88 11.71 7.97
N ASP A 62 43.57 10.51 8.45
CA ASP A 62 42.93 9.45 7.70
C ASP A 62 42.12 8.52 8.64
N VAL A 63 41.36 7.59 8.07
CA VAL A 63 40.48 6.67 8.80
C VAL A 63 41.25 5.75 9.75
N ASP A 64 42.48 5.37 9.38
CA ASP A 64 43.29 4.43 10.15
C ASP A 64 43.85 5.09 11.41
N THR A 65 44.06 6.41 11.38
CA THR A 65 44.49 7.20 12.55
C THR A 65 43.38 7.51 13.57
N LEU A 66 42.14 7.09 13.33
CA LEU A 66 41.04 7.34 14.27
C LEU A 66 41.20 6.54 15.57
N PRO A 67 40.94 7.16 16.74
CA PRO A 67 41.12 6.54 18.06
C PRO A 67 40.11 5.41 18.32
N LEU A 68 38.98 5.42 17.60
CA LEU A 68 37.93 4.40 17.67
C LEU A 68 37.31 4.22 16.27
N THR A 69 36.79 3.03 16.01
CA THR A 69 36.00 2.78 14.80
C THR A 69 34.66 3.50 14.92
N PRO A 70 34.33 4.44 14.01
CA PRO A 70 33.06 5.15 14.08
C PRO A 70 31.89 4.24 13.68
N ASP A 71 30.74 4.40 14.32
CA ASP A 71 29.50 3.78 13.86
C ASP A 71 29.04 4.44 12.55
N LEU A 72 29.07 5.78 12.53
CA LEU A 72 28.61 6.62 11.43
C LEU A 72 29.74 7.46 10.83
N ALA A 73 29.89 7.40 9.51
CA ALA A 73 30.71 8.33 8.74
C ALA A 73 29.84 9.37 8.01
N VAL A 74 30.12 10.66 8.18
CA VAL A 74 29.53 11.74 7.37
C VAL A 74 30.56 12.20 6.35
N ILE A 75 30.29 11.97 5.06
CA ILE A 75 31.22 12.24 3.97
C ILE A 75 30.83 13.55 3.29
N CYS A 76 31.59 14.61 3.55
CA CYS A 76 31.41 15.94 2.96
C CYS A 76 32.51 16.29 1.94
N SER A 77 33.21 15.29 1.40
CA SER A 77 34.27 15.44 0.40
C SER A 77 33.71 15.66 -1.02
N PRO A 78 34.55 16.06 -1.99
CA PRO A 78 34.17 16.07 -3.41
C PRO A 78 33.59 14.71 -3.86
N PRO A 79 32.66 14.71 -4.84
CA PRO A 79 31.92 13.52 -5.25
C PRO A 79 32.83 12.34 -5.61
N GLU A 80 33.88 12.60 -6.39
CA GLU A 80 34.85 11.63 -6.91
C GLU A 80 35.64 10.87 -5.82
N GLU A 81 35.82 11.46 -4.64
CA GLU A 81 36.55 10.84 -3.52
C GLU A 81 35.68 9.91 -2.68
N SER A 82 34.36 10.09 -2.74
CA SER A 82 33.40 9.41 -1.85
C SER A 82 33.51 7.87 -1.89
N PRO A 83 33.65 7.20 -3.06
CA PRO A 83 33.85 5.74 -3.08
C PRO A 83 35.12 5.26 -2.38
N ALA A 84 36.16 6.09 -2.30
CA ALA A 84 37.39 5.75 -1.57
C ALA A 84 37.15 5.85 -0.06
N TRP A 85 36.49 6.92 0.40
CA TRP A 85 36.12 7.10 1.80
C TRP A 85 35.19 5.99 2.30
N ILE A 86 34.16 5.62 1.52
CA ILE A 86 33.25 4.51 1.85
C ILE A 86 34.03 3.21 2.06
N ARG A 87 34.99 2.90 1.18
CA ARG A 87 35.85 1.71 1.33
C ARG A 87 36.73 1.78 2.57
N ALA A 88 37.33 2.93 2.84
CA ALA A 88 38.21 3.10 4.02
C ALA A 88 37.43 2.90 5.33
N PHE A 89 36.28 3.54 5.48
CA PHE A 89 35.41 3.36 6.66
C PHE A 89 34.87 1.94 6.77
N GLY A 90 34.45 1.34 5.66
CA GLY A 90 33.99 -0.04 5.63
C GLY A 90 35.07 -1.03 6.10
N ARG A 91 36.33 -0.87 5.65
CA ARG A 91 37.46 -1.69 6.12
C ARG A 91 37.78 -1.51 7.60
N ARG A 92 37.61 -0.29 8.12
CA ARG A 92 37.79 0.02 9.55
C ARG A 92 36.69 -0.61 10.42
N GLY A 93 35.55 -0.96 9.82
CA GLY A 93 34.41 -1.62 10.46
C GLY A 93 33.18 -0.74 10.64
N ALA A 94 33.14 0.47 10.07
CA ALA A 94 31.96 1.33 10.13
C ALA A 94 30.78 0.69 9.37
N LYS A 95 29.56 0.87 9.90
CA LYS A 95 28.35 0.21 9.39
C LYS A 95 27.37 1.17 8.71
N GLY A 96 27.50 2.49 8.92
CA GLY A 96 26.70 3.50 8.24
C GLY A 96 27.52 4.65 7.68
N ALA A 97 27.12 5.18 6.53
CA ALA A 97 27.62 6.45 6.00
C ALA A 97 26.52 7.35 5.43
N ILE A 98 26.60 8.65 5.72
CA ILE A 98 25.77 9.69 5.10
C ILE A 98 26.65 10.46 4.11
N VAL A 99 26.22 10.52 2.85
CA VAL A 99 27.00 11.09 1.76
C VAL A 99 26.42 12.46 1.37
N LEU A 100 27.11 13.53 1.81
CA LEU A 100 26.74 14.94 1.58
C LEU A 100 27.75 15.59 0.62
N CYS A 101 27.87 15.08 -0.60
CA CYS A 101 28.87 15.53 -1.57
C CYS A 101 28.59 16.95 -2.11
N PRO A 102 29.38 17.98 -1.76
CA PRO A 102 29.25 19.29 -2.38
C PRO A 102 29.57 19.20 -3.88
N GLY A 103 28.83 19.94 -4.71
CA GLY A 103 29.05 19.94 -6.17
C GLY A 103 28.44 18.77 -6.94
N TYR A 104 27.98 17.69 -6.28
CA TYR A 104 27.34 16.55 -6.93
C TYR A 104 26.15 16.96 -7.81
N ALA A 105 25.33 17.91 -7.35
CA ALA A 105 24.15 18.39 -8.09
C ALA A 105 24.50 18.94 -9.49
N LYS A 106 25.71 19.49 -9.68
CA LYS A 106 26.18 20.10 -10.93
C LYS A 106 26.70 19.07 -11.95
N LEU A 107 26.90 17.81 -11.55
CA LEU A 107 27.41 16.77 -12.43
C LEU A 107 26.40 16.38 -13.53
N PRO A 108 26.87 16.04 -14.75
CA PRO A 108 26.03 15.42 -15.78
C PRO A 108 25.40 14.10 -15.31
N ARG A 109 24.26 13.73 -15.91
CA ARG A 109 23.48 12.54 -15.51
C ARG A 109 24.26 11.23 -15.63
N GLU A 110 25.09 11.09 -16.66
CA GLU A 110 25.93 9.89 -16.88
C GLU A 110 26.99 9.77 -15.79
N SER A 111 27.72 10.85 -15.51
CA SER A 111 28.73 10.89 -14.43
C SER A 111 28.12 10.60 -13.05
N LYS A 112 26.89 11.08 -12.78
CA LYS A 112 26.15 10.73 -11.56
C LYS A 112 25.91 9.23 -11.48
N LYS A 113 25.35 8.61 -12.52
CA LYS A 113 25.09 7.17 -12.54
C LYS A 113 26.35 6.34 -12.30
N GLU A 114 27.44 6.66 -12.98
CA GLU A 114 28.72 5.95 -12.79
C GLU A 114 29.23 6.06 -11.34
N LEU A 115 29.13 7.26 -10.76
CA LEU A 115 29.56 7.50 -9.39
C LEU A 115 28.67 6.76 -8.38
N GLN A 116 27.36 6.74 -8.59
CA GLN A 116 26.41 5.99 -7.76
C GLN A 116 26.73 4.48 -7.77
N VAL A 117 27.05 3.91 -8.93
CA VAL A 117 27.47 2.49 -9.04
C VAL A 117 28.74 2.24 -8.22
N LYS A 118 29.77 3.08 -8.37
CA LYS A 118 31.02 2.95 -7.60
C LYS A 118 30.81 3.08 -6.09
N MET A 119 29.95 3.99 -5.65
CA MET A 119 29.58 4.14 -4.23
C MET A 119 28.87 2.88 -3.71
N LEU A 120 27.94 2.33 -4.49
CA LEU A 120 27.18 1.14 -4.11
C LEU A 120 28.05 -0.11 -4.07
N GLU A 121 28.96 -0.29 -5.02
CA GLU A 121 29.95 -1.38 -5.02
C GLU A 121 30.87 -1.30 -3.80
N ALA A 122 31.38 -0.10 -3.49
CA ALA A 122 32.18 0.16 -2.30
C ALA A 122 31.41 -0.19 -1.02
N ALA A 123 30.13 0.16 -0.96
CA ALA A 123 29.27 -0.10 0.18
C ALA A 123 29.00 -1.60 0.37
N ARG A 124 28.57 -2.29 -0.68
CA ARG A 124 28.26 -3.73 -0.66
C ARG A 124 29.48 -4.58 -0.31
N SER A 125 30.66 -4.24 -0.84
CA SER A 125 31.89 -5.00 -0.59
C SER A 125 32.37 -4.94 0.86
N ASN A 126 31.91 -3.97 1.64
CA ASN A 126 32.34 -3.76 3.03
C ASN A 126 31.16 -3.77 4.04
N ASP A 127 29.97 -4.19 3.60
CA ASP A 127 28.76 -4.25 4.44
C ASP A 127 28.47 -2.94 5.20
N ILE A 128 28.56 -1.80 4.49
CA ILE A 128 28.21 -0.47 5.01
C ILE A 128 26.96 0.05 4.29
N ARG A 129 26.03 0.68 5.03
CA ARG A 129 24.80 1.24 4.47
C ARG A 129 24.94 2.73 4.17
N LEU A 130 24.37 3.19 3.05
CA LEU A 130 24.47 4.59 2.60
C LEU A 130 23.13 5.32 2.62
N ILE A 131 23.15 6.59 3.06
CA ILE A 131 22.11 7.59 2.80
C ILE A 131 22.66 8.67 1.87
N GLY A 132 21.88 9.07 0.86
CA GLY A 132 22.30 10.00 -0.20
C GLY A 132 22.66 9.27 -1.51
N PRO A 133 23.49 9.88 -2.39
CA PRO A 133 23.97 11.26 -2.34
C PRO A 133 22.82 12.26 -2.59
N SER A 134 23.13 13.57 -2.60
CA SER A 134 22.17 14.68 -2.83
C SER A 134 21.14 14.98 -1.73
N GLY A 135 21.13 14.20 -0.65
CA GLY A 135 20.26 14.45 0.50
C GLY A 135 20.78 15.60 1.39
N MET A 136 19.95 16.03 2.33
CA MET A 136 20.34 16.96 3.39
C MET A 136 20.92 16.27 4.62
N GLY A 137 20.86 14.93 4.72
CA GLY A 137 21.34 14.17 5.88
C GLY A 137 20.23 13.70 6.82
N VAL A 138 20.57 13.46 8.08
CA VAL A 138 19.71 12.79 9.08
C VAL A 138 19.69 13.54 10.41
N GLN A 139 18.52 13.57 11.05
CA GLN A 139 18.38 13.99 12.44
C GLN A 139 17.72 12.89 13.28
N THR A 140 18.31 12.62 14.44
CA THR A 140 17.73 11.76 15.50
C THR A 140 17.64 12.58 16.79
N PRO A 141 16.53 13.31 17.01
CA PRO A 141 16.42 14.24 18.13
C PRO A 141 16.53 13.57 19.50
N LEU A 142 16.11 12.31 19.62
CA LEU A 142 16.16 11.54 20.88
C LEU A 142 17.59 11.43 21.45
N ILE A 143 18.59 11.27 20.59
CA ILE A 143 20.01 11.16 20.97
C ILE A 143 20.78 12.47 20.73
N GLY A 144 20.10 13.55 20.36
CA GLY A 144 20.72 14.83 20.04
C GLY A 144 21.55 14.86 18.75
N LEU A 145 21.41 13.86 17.87
CA LEU A 145 22.15 13.82 16.60
C LEU A 145 21.46 14.70 15.55
N ASN A 146 22.18 15.70 15.03
CA ASN A 146 21.81 16.43 13.82
C ASN A 146 22.96 16.36 12.82
N ALA A 147 23.02 15.26 12.07
CA ALA A 147 23.96 15.06 10.96
C ALA A 147 23.31 15.51 9.63
N SER A 148 22.79 16.74 9.61
CA SER A 148 22.11 17.31 8.45
C SER A 148 22.51 18.76 8.18
N LEU A 149 22.26 19.23 6.96
CA LEU A 149 22.49 20.61 6.54
C LEU A 149 21.36 21.58 6.93
N SER A 150 20.47 21.16 7.84
CA SER A 150 19.45 22.04 8.44
C SER A 150 19.88 22.46 9.84
N GLU A 151 19.99 23.77 10.05
CA GLU A 151 20.25 24.39 11.36
C GLU A 151 19.05 24.29 12.31
N THR A 152 17.86 23.96 11.78
CA THR A 152 16.63 23.92 12.55
C THR A 152 16.66 22.75 13.54
N LYS A 153 16.80 23.09 14.83
CA LYS A 153 16.63 22.14 15.93
C LYS A 153 15.16 21.78 16.11
N VAL A 154 14.84 20.50 15.96
CA VAL A 154 13.53 19.94 16.28
C VAL A 154 13.51 19.27 17.64
N LYS A 155 12.31 19.21 18.24
CA LYS A 155 12.10 18.54 19.53
C LYS A 155 11.99 17.03 19.34
N PRO A 156 12.40 16.21 20.33
CA PRO A 156 12.03 14.79 20.36
C PRO A 156 10.51 14.61 20.30
N GLY A 157 10.07 13.64 19.51
CA GLY A 157 8.68 13.27 19.39
C GLY A 157 8.52 11.86 18.81
N ARG A 158 7.31 11.54 18.35
CA ARG A 158 6.93 10.17 17.96
C ARG A 158 6.67 10.03 16.45
N THR A 159 6.88 11.08 15.68
CA THR A 159 6.66 11.08 14.22
C THR A 159 7.99 10.89 13.51
N ALA A 160 8.07 10.03 12.51
CA ALA A 160 9.22 9.96 11.60
C ALA A 160 8.90 10.70 10.31
N PHE A 161 9.86 11.42 9.73
CA PHE A 161 9.70 12.08 8.43
C PHE A 161 10.80 11.64 7.47
N LEU A 162 10.41 11.13 6.30
CA LEU A 162 11.31 10.73 5.23
C LEU A 162 11.00 11.55 3.99
N SER A 163 12.01 12.15 3.37
CA SER A 163 11.85 12.99 2.19
C SER A 163 12.95 12.73 1.15
N GLN A 164 12.55 12.58 -0.11
CA GLN A 164 13.47 12.69 -1.26
C GLN A 164 13.77 14.16 -1.63
N SER A 165 12.94 15.11 -1.21
CA SER A 165 13.14 16.54 -1.47
C SER A 165 13.93 17.22 -0.36
N ALA A 166 15.05 17.84 -0.74
CA ALA A 166 15.86 18.68 0.15
C ALA A 166 15.12 19.96 0.57
N SER A 167 14.43 20.65 -0.37
CA SER A 167 13.71 21.88 -0.03
C SER A 167 12.60 21.63 0.99
N LEU A 168 11.84 20.54 0.82
CA LEU A 168 10.82 20.18 1.78
C LEU A 168 11.38 19.67 3.10
N PHE A 169 12.53 19.01 3.09
CA PHE A 169 13.20 18.67 4.34
C PHE A 169 13.44 19.91 5.19
N ALA A 170 13.99 20.99 4.63
CA ALA A 170 14.22 22.24 5.36
C ALA A 170 12.91 22.92 5.80
N THR A 171 11.94 23.05 4.89
CA THR A 171 10.67 23.77 5.17
C THR A 171 9.82 23.05 6.23
N VAL A 172 9.73 21.72 6.16
CA VAL A 172 8.94 20.91 7.10
C VAL A 172 9.50 21.02 8.52
N LEU A 173 10.82 21.07 8.68
CA LEU A 173 11.45 21.23 9.99
C LEU A 173 11.17 22.61 10.61
N ASP A 174 11.25 23.67 9.81
CA ASP A 174 10.96 25.02 10.28
C ASP A 174 9.49 25.16 10.70
N TRP A 175 8.57 24.59 9.91
CA TRP A 175 7.16 24.64 10.23
C TRP A 175 6.80 23.80 11.46
N ALA A 176 7.38 22.60 11.60
CA ALA A 176 7.21 21.75 12.78
C ALA A 176 7.66 22.44 14.07
N LYS A 177 8.73 23.25 14.02
CA LYS A 177 9.19 24.05 15.17
C LYS A 177 8.12 25.04 15.63
N SER A 178 7.42 25.68 14.69
CA SER A 178 6.32 26.62 14.98
C SER A 178 5.06 25.90 15.47
N GLY A 179 4.73 24.74 14.90
CA GLY A 179 3.56 23.92 15.29
C GLY A 179 3.76 23.05 16.54
N GLY A 180 4.93 23.08 17.18
CA GLY A 180 5.24 22.28 18.36
C GLY A 180 5.35 20.77 18.08
N ILE A 181 5.59 20.38 16.82
CA ILE A 181 5.64 18.97 16.40
C ILE A 181 7.06 18.44 16.59
N GLY A 182 7.17 17.34 17.34
CA GLY A 182 8.44 16.64 17.57
C GLY A 182 8.63 15.44 16.66
N PHE A 183 9.89 15.11 16.36
CA PHE A 183 10.26 13.97 15.52
C PHE A 183 11.07 12.92 16.28
N SER A 184 10.87 11.67 15.87
CA SER A 184 11.70 10.52 16.23
C SER A 184 12.92 10.44 15.32
N TYR A 185 12.71 10.54 14.00
CA TYR A 185 13.74 10.65 12.97
C TYR A 185 13.30 11.59 11.87
N VAL A 186 14.28 12.27 11.28
CA VAL A 186 14.09 13.06 10.06
C VAL A 186 15.18 12.65 9.09
N VAL A 187 14.78 12.15 7.92
CA VAL A 187 15.70 11.55 6.95
C VAL A 187 15.51 12.18 5.58
N SER A 188 16.59 12.76 5.06
CA SER A 188 16.65 13.17 3.66
C SER A 188 17.38 12.08 2.86
N LEU A 189 16.61 11.37 2.03
CA LEU A 189 17.10 10.22 1.27
C LEU A 189 18.02 10.61 0.11
N GLY A 190 17.83 11.80 -0.45
CA GLY A 190 18.46 12.19 -1.71
C GLY A 190 18.13 11.21 -2.82
N ASP A 191 19.16 10.78 -3.56
CA ASP A 191 19.03 9.84 -4.67
C ASP A 191 18.73 8.40 -4.23
N ALA A 192 18.87 8.08 -2.92
CA ALA A 192 18.58 6.77 -2.33
C ALA A 192 19.29 5.59 -3.03
N VAL A 193 20.61 5.67 -3.22
CA VAL A 193 21.38 4.66 -3.98
C VAL A 193 21.51 3.31 -3.28
N ASP A 194 21.34 3.26 -1.95
CA ASP A 194 21.38 2.05 -1.13
C ASP A 194 20.18 1.95 -0.18
N ALA A 195 20.15 2.75 0.91
CA ALA A 195 19.01 2.74 1.83
C ALA A 195 17.86 3.59 1.25
N GLY A 196 16.76 2.92 0.87
CA GLY A 196 15.58 3.54 0.31
C GLY A 196 14.41 3.60 1.30
N PHE A 197 13.21 3.85 0.77
CA PHE A 197 11.99 3.86 1.59
C PHE A 197 11.73 2.51 2.25
N ALA A 198 11.91 1.40 1.52
CA ALA A 198 11.56 0.07 2.02
C ALA A 198 12.32 -0.26 3.31
N GLU A 199 13.65 -0.15 3.29
CA GLU A 199 14.48 -0.55 4.43
C GLU A 199 14.30 0.37 5.64
N ILE A 200 14.05 1.67 5.41
CA ILE A 200 13.84 2.62 6.50
C ILE A 200 12.44 2.49 7.09
N ILE A 201 11.41 2.28 6.26
CA ILE A 201 10.06 1.99 6.75
C ILE A 201 10.06 0.73 7.61
N ASP A 202 10.84 -0.29 7.26
CA ASP A 202 10.99 -1.50 8.07
C ASP A 202 11.61 -1.23 9.43
N PHE A 203 12.72 -0.50 9.44
CA PHE A 203 13.36 -0.05 10.67
C PHE A 203 12.35 0.69 11.55
N LEU A 204 11.61 1.64 10.97
CA LEU A 204 10.61 2.44 11.67
C LEU A 204 9.38 1.66 12.08
N SER A 205 9.00 0.59 11.36
CA SER A 205 7.87 -0.28 11.71
C SER A 205 8.11 -0.97 13.04
N SER A 206 9.33 -1.46 13.26
CA SER A 206 9.73 -2.14 14.50
C SER A 206 10.06 -1.18 15.66
N ASP A 207 10.35 0.10 15.39
CA ASP A 207 10.80 1.03 16.42
C ASP A 207 9.68 1.46 17.39
N ALA A 208 9.85 1.20 18.69
CA ALA A 208 8.90 1.57 19.74
C ALA A 208 8.75 3.09 19.93
N HIS A 209 9.77 3.88 19.55
CA HIS A 209 9.72 5.34 19.69
C HIS A 209 8.92 6.03 18.57
N THR A 210 8.83 5.42 17.38
CA THR A 210 8.03 5.92 16.27
C THR A 210 6.59 5.39 16.32
N ARG A 211 5.61 6.30 16.31
CA ARG A 211 4.17 6.01 16.28
C ARG A 211 3.50 6.36 14.95
N SER A 212 4.07 7.26 14.16
CA SER A 212 3.58 7.62 12.83
C SER A 212 4.73 7.89 11.88
N ILE A 213 4.50 7.67 10.58
CA ILE A 213 5.50 7.84 9.53
C ILE A 213 4.95 8.77 8.46
N LEU A 214 5.68 9.84 8.16
CA LEU A 214 5.37 10.81 7.12
C LEU A 214 6.36 10.64 5.97
N LEU A 215 5.84 10.48 4.75
CA LEU A 215 6.61 10.22 3.54
C LEU A 215 6.38 11.33 2.53
N TYR A 216 7.47 11.86 1.99
CA TYR A 216 7.46 12.63 0.75
C TYR A 216 8.17 11.84 -0.35
N ILE A 217 7.40 11.37 -1.32
CA ILE A 217 7.86 10.46 -2.36
C ILE A 217 7.83 11.19 -3.70
N ASP A 218 8.95 11.23 -4.41
CA ASP A 218 9.01 11.65 -5.81
C ASP A 218 8.88 10.45 -6.76
N SER A 219 9.62 9.38 -6.46
CA SER A 219 9.62 8.12 -7.22
C SER A 219 10.04 6.93 -6.37
N ILE A 220 9.55 5.75 -6.74
CA ILE A 220 9.91 4.46 -6.15
C ILE A 220 10.68 3.65 -7.20
N THR A 221 11.76 3.00 -6.77
CA THR A 221 12.62 2.17 -7.61
C THR A 221 12.34 0.67 -7.47
N ASP A 222 11.99 0.23 -6.26
CA ASP A 222 11.63 -1.15 -5.96
C ASP A 222 10.22 -1.20 -5.36
N ALA A 223 9.23 -1.36 -6.23
CA ALA A 223 7.83 -1.37 -5.83
C ALA A 223 7.50 -2.52 -4.89
N ARG A 224 8.10 -3.70 -5.08
CA ARG A 224 7.77 -4.90 -4.28
C ARG A 224 8.24 -4.74 -2.84
N ASN A 225 9.52 -4.38 -2.65
CA ASN A 225 10.05 -4.18 -1.31
C ASN A 225 9.38 -2.98 -0.62
N PHE A 226 9.07 -1.92 -1.38
CA PHE A 226 8.31 -0.80 -0.86
C PHE A 226 6.91 -1.20 -0.39
N MET A 227 6.15 -1.93 -1.22
CA MET A 227 4.79 -2.38 -0.88
C MET A 227 4.79 -3.31 0.32
N SER A 228 5.75 -4.22 0.40
CA SER A 228 5.94 -5.12 1.55
C SER A 228 6.19 -4.32 2.85
N ALA A 229 7.19 -3.42 2.83
CA ALA A 229 7.52 -2.57 3.98
C ALA A 229 6.35 -1.65 4.40
N ALA A 230 5.71 -1.00 3.42
CA ALA A 230 4.60 -0.08 3.64
C ALA A 230 3.37 -0.80 4.22
N ARG A 231 3.02 -1.99 3.72
CA ARG A 231 1.94 -2.81 4.26
C ARG A 231 2.24 -3.21 5.71
N ALA A 232 3.46 -3.68 5.98
CA ALA A 232 3.87 -4.08 7.32
C ALA A 232 3.81 -2.93 8.32
N ALA A 233 4.28 -1.73 7.94
CA ALA A 233 4.21 -0.54 8.78
C ALA A 233 2.77 -0.06 9.00
N SER A 234 1.97 0.03 7.92
CA SER A 234 0.59 0.53 7.96
C SER A 234 -0.35 -0.31 8.83
N ARG A 235 -0.06 -1.60 9.06
CA ARG A 235 -0.83 -2.45 9.99
C ARG A 235 -0.76 -2.00 11.46
N ASN A 236 0.32 -1.33 11.83
CA ASN A 236 0.59 -0.99 13.24
C ASN A 236 0.75 0.50 13.48
N LYS A 237 1.01 1.29 12.43
CA LYS A 237 1.32 2.71 12.52
C LYS A 237 0.68 3.46 11.36
N PRO A 238 0.07 4.63 11.59
CA PRO A 238 -0.37 5.49 10.50
C PRO A 238 0.83 5.92 9.63
N VAL A 239 0.74 5.62 8.34
CA VAL A 239 1.71 6.05 7.33
C VAL A 239 1.02 7.03 6.38
N LEU A 240 1.51 8.26 6.34
CA LEU A 240 0.97 9.33 5.51
C LEU A 240 1.95 9.67 4.40
N VAL A 241 1.43 9.95 3.20
CA VAL A 241 2.26 10.19 2.02
C VAL A 241 1.83 11.42 1.24
N ILE A 242 2.80 12.24 0.86
CA ILE A 242 2.67 13.27 -0.18
C ILE A 242 3.40 12.79 -1.43
N LYS A 243 2.70 12.86 -2.56
CA LYS A 243 3.24 12.60 -3.90
C LYS A 243 2.87 13.75 -4.84
N PRO A 244 3.83 14.63 -5.21
CA PRO A 244 3.61 15.72 -6.16
C PRO A 244 3.60 15.21 -7.63
N GLY A 245 3.31 16.13 -8.56
CA GLY A 245 3.46 15.88 -10.01
C GLY A 245 2.23 15.35 -10.73
N ARG A 246 1.03 15.63 -10.21
CA ARG A 246 -0.24 15.02 -10.70
C ARG A 246 -0.72 15.50 -12.07
N LYS A 247 -0.48 16.78 -12.41
CA LYS A 247 -1.13 17.47 -13.55
C LYS A 247 -0.17 18.05 -14.58
N LEU A 248 1.12 18.14 -14.26
CA LEU A 248 2.11 18.66 -15.19
C LEU A 248 2.37 17.59 -16.25
N SER A 249 1.87 17.81 -17.46
CA SER A 249 2.27 17.04 -18.64
C SER A 249 3.70 17.44 -18.95
N TYR A 250 4.67 16.67 -18.45
CA TYR A 250 6.02 16.74 -18.99
C TYR A 250 5.98 16.10 -20.39
N ASP A 251 6.48 16.80 -21.40
CA ASP A 251 6.40 16.34 -22.80
C ASP A 251 6.87 14.89 -22.98
N ALA A 252 6.07 14.12 -23.73
CA ALA A 252 6.32 12.71 -24.06
C ALA A 252 7.67 12.47 -24.78
N ALA A 253 8.31 13.54 -25.29
CA ALA A 253 9.64 13.49 -25.90
C ALA A 253 10.78 13.25 -24.90
N SER A 254 10.56 13.44 -23.59
CA SER A 254 11.57 13.06 -22.60
C SER A 254 11.46 11.56 -22.28
N GLN A 255 12.47 10.77 -22.69
CA GLN A 255 12.62 9.37 -22.27
C GLN A 255 12.60 9.16 -20.73
N SER A 256 12.63 10.25 -19.95
CA SER A 256 12.47 10.25 -18.50
C SER A 256 11.07 9.83 -18.02
N MET A 257 10.05 9.91 -18.88
CA MET A 257 8.65 9.68 -18.52
C MET A 257 8.31 8.19 -18.33
N VAL A 258 8.90 7.30 -19.15
CA VAL A 258 8.66 5.84 -19.09
C VAL A 258 9.20 5.22 -17.80
N SER A 259 9.99 5.95 -17.00
CA SER A 259 10.63 5.40 -15.80
C SER A 259 10.00 5.87 -14.47
N ARG A 260 8.96 6.71 -14.50
CA ARG A 260 8.40 7.31 -13.27
C ARG A 260 7.07 6.74 -12.78
N GLY A 261 6.32 6.03 -13.63
CA GLY A 261 5.01 5.44 -13.30
C GLY A 261 3.85 6.45 -13.33
N LEU A 262 2.62 5.94 -13.42
CA LEU A 262 1.37 6.71 -13.50
C LEU A 262 0.88 7.13 -12.10
N ASP A 263 0.44 8.39 -11.94
CA ASP A 263 0.01 8.91 -10.63
C ASP A 263 -1.21 8.18 -10.05
N GLU A 264 -2.12 7.72 -10.90
CA GLU A 264 -3.27 6.92 -10.48
C GLU A 264 -2.85 5.55 -9.92
N VAL A 265 -1.79 4.96 -10.47
CA VAL A 265 -1.21 3.69 -10.00
C VAL A 265 -0.48 3.90 -8.67
N TYR A 266 0.24 5.01 -8.47
CA TYR A 266 0.75 5.38 -7.13
C TYR A 266 -0.37 5.55 -6.12
N GLY A 267 -1.45 6.25 -6.49
CA GLY A 267 -2.60 6.45 -5.62
C GLY A 267 -3.21 5.13 -5.18
N GLU A 268 -3.29 4.17 -6.09
CA GLU A 268 -3.76 2.82 -5.79
C GLU A 268 -2.77 2.01 -4.96
N ALA A 269 -1.47 2.07 -5.27
CA ALA A 269 -0.43 1.42 -4.47
C ALA A 269 -0.48 1.89 -3.01
N PHE A 270 -0.63 3.19 -2.77
CA PHE A 270 -0.72 3.74 -1.43
C PHE A 270 -1.98 3.28 -0.69
N ARG A 271 -3.14 3.30 -1.38
CA ARG A 271 -4.41 2.78 -0.85
C ARG A 271 -4.28 1.31 -0.48
N ARG A 272 -3.76 0.49 -1.40
CA ARG A 272 -3.56 -0.96 -1.22
C ARG A 272 -2.55 -1.26 -0.12
N ALA A 273 -1.60 -0.37 0.15
CA ALA A 273 -0.65 -0.51 1.24
C ALA A 273 -1.18 -0.01 2.60
N GLY A 274 -2.42 0.51 2.67
CA GLY A 274 -3.01 1.06 3.90
C GLY A 274 -2.53 2.46 4.27
N MET A 275 -1.79 3.13 3.37
CA MET A 275 -1.26 4.47 3.60
C MET A 275 -2.31 5.54 3.28
N LEU A 276 -2.26 6.67 3.97
CA LEU A 276 -3.12 7.82 3.68
C LEU A 276 -2.36 8.80 2.78
N ARG A 277 -2.83 8.98 1.54
CA ARG A 277 -2.29 10.00 0.63
C ARG A 277 -2.94 11.35 0.90
N VAL A 278 -2.15 12.35 1.25
CA VAL A 278 -2.61 13.74 1.43
C VAL A 278 -2.14 14.63 0.27
N GLN A 279 -2.76 15.81 0.16
CA GLN A 279 -2.61 16.69 -1.01
C GLN A 279 -1.52 17.74 -0.82
N ASP A 280 -1.36 18.21 0.41
CA ASP A 280 -0.51 19.32 0.80
C ASP A 280 0.10 19.07 2.18
N ILE A 281 1.10 19.88 2.51
CA ILE A 281 1.88 19.75 3.74
C ILE A 281 1.00 20.11 4.95
N ASP A 282 0.14 21.12 4.82
CA ASP A 282 -0.81 21.53 5.85
C ASP A 282 -1.65 20.34 6.33
N THR A 283 -2.29 19.66 5.37
CA THR A 283 -3.09 18.47 5.58
C THR A 283 -2.28 17.29 6.11
N LEU A 284 -0.99 17.17 5.76
CA LEU A 284 -0.12 16.09 6.26
C LEU A 284 0.02 16.13 7.78
N PHE A 285 0.29 17.30 8.35
CA PHE A 285 0.44 17.41 9.80
C PHE A 285 -0.88 17.41 10.53
N ASP A 286 -1.93 18.03 9.96
CA ASP A 286 -3.28 17.94 10.51
C ASP A 286 -3.73 16.47 10.59
N ALA A 287 -3.56 15.71 9.51
CA ALA A 287 -3.89 14.30 9.46
C ALA A 287 -3.01 13.47 10.42
N ALA A 288 -1.71 13.74 10.48
CA ALA A 288 -0.81 13.06 11.41
C ALA A 288 -1.21 13.29 12.87
N SER A 289 -1.54 14.54 13.23
CA SER A 289 -2.01 14.89 14.57
C SER A 289 -3.34 14.20 14.89
N THR A 290 -4.28 14.22 13.95
CA THR A 290 -5.61 13.62 14.10
C THR A 290 -5.53 12.12 14.29
N LEU A 291 -4.84 11.41 13.39
CA LEU A 291 -4.77 9.95 13.39
C LEU A 291 -4.01 9.39 14.59
N VAL A 292 -3.05 10.14 15.13
CA VAL A 292 -2.28 9.71 16.31
C VAL A 292 -3.01 9.99 17.62
N ARG A 293 -3.77 11.10 17.69
CA ARG A 293 -4.43 11.54 18.94
C ARG A 293 -5.85 10.99 19.11
N THR A 294 -6.52 10.65 18.01
CA THR A 294 -7.95 10.29 18.03
C THR A 294 -8.14 8.78 18.08
N GLN A 295 -9.23 8.35 18.72
CA GLN A 295 -9.69 6.97 18.63
C GLN A 295 -10.02 6.60 17.17
N PRO A 296 -9.77 5.34 16.74
CA PRO A 296 -10.20 4.88 15.42
C PRO A 296 -11.71 5.00 15.24
N ILE A 297 -12.14 5.53 14.10
CA ILE A 297 -13.57 5.60 13.75
C ILE A 297 -14.09 4.22 13.35
N LYS A 298 -15.36 3.94 13.69
CA LYS A 298 -16.05 2.67 13.36
C LYS A 298 -17.06 2.81 12.21
N GLY A 299 -17.13 3.97 11.56
CA GLY A 299 -18.00 4.22 10.42
C GLY A 299 -17.75 5.58 9.78
N GLU A 300 -18.59 5.95 8.83
CA GLU A 300 -18.40 7.11 7.96
C GLU A 300 -19.44 8.21 8.23
N ARG A 301 -20.23 8.07 9.30
CA ARG A 301 -21.30 9.00 9.66
C ARG A 301 -20.83 10.04 10.68
N LEU A 302 -20.87 11.31 10.29
CA LEU A 302 -20.54 12.45 11.13
C LEU A 302 -21.80 13.14 11.65
N ALA A 303 -21.89 13.35 12.96
CA ALA A 303 -22.85 14.26 13.57
C ALA A 303 -22.22 15.64 13.70
N ILE A 304 -22.93 16.70 13.31
CA ILE A 304 -22.44 18.08 13.44
C ILE A 304 -23.26 18.78 14.53
N LEU A 305 -22.58 19.32 15.53
CA LEU A 305 -23.15 20.15 16.59
C LEU A 305 -22.59 21.56 16.44
N THR A 306 -23.43 22.59 16.39
CA THR A 306 -22.97 23.98 16.19
C THR A 306 -23.82 24.94 17.01
N ASN A 307 -23.28 26.10 17.40
CA ASN A 307 -24.05 27.25 17.90
C ASN A 307 -24.23 28.37 16.84
N GLY A 308 -23.87 28.07 15.59
CA GLY A 308 -24.06 28.95 14.44
C GLY A 308 -24.54 28.16 13.23
N GLY A 309 -25.85 28.14 13.00
CA GLY A 309 -26.51 27.33 11.97
C GLY A 309 -25.90 27.42 10.57
N SER A 310 -25.55 28.62 10.08
CA SER A 310 -24.95 28.78 8.73
C SER A 310 -23.59 28.09 8.59
N ILE A 311 -22.75 28.13 9.63
CA ILE A 311 -21.45 27.44 9.63
C ILE A 311 -21.65 25.92 9.72
N GLY A 312 -22.67 25.47 10.45
CA GLY A 312 -23.07 24.06 10.48
C GLY A 312 -23.48 23.53 9.11
N ILE A 313 -24.22 24.33 8.32
CA ILE A 313 -24.59 23.99 6.94
C ILE A 313 -23.36 23.96 6.03
N MET A 314 -22.44 24.93 6.12
CA MET A 314 -21.19 24.89 5.34
C MET A 314 -20.38 23.63 5.63
N ALA A 315 -20.33 23.19 6.89
CA ALA A 315 -19.69 21.94 7.27
C ALA A 315 -20.40 20.71 6.67
N ALA A 316 -21.73 20.72 6.64
CA ALA A 316 -22.53 19.67 6.01
C ALA A 316 -22.31 19.60 4.50
N ASP A 317 -22.32 20.74 3.80
CA ASP A 317 -22.05 20.82 2.36
C ASP A 317 -20.64 20.30 2.04
N ALA A 318 -19.62 20.77 2.78
CA ALA A 318 -18.25 20.30 2.62
C ALA A 318 -18.11 18.79 2.84
N LEU A 319 -18.87 18.21 3.78
CA LEU A 319 -18.87 16.78 4.04
C LEU A 319 -19.49 16.00 2.86
N LEU A 320 -20.63 16.45 2.35
CA LEU A 320 -21.34 15.81 1.25
C LEU A 320 -20.56 15.90 -0.06
N ASP A 321 -19.94 17.05 -0.35
CA ASP A 321 -19.07 17.25 -1.52
C ASP A 321 -17.83 16.35 -1.48
N ALA A 322 -17.30 16.08 -0.28
CA ALA A 322 -16.22 15.12 -0.07
C ALA A 322 -16.68 13.64 -0.13
N GLY A 323 -17.98 13.37 -0.33
CA GLY A 323 -18.56 12.03 -0.37
C GLY A 323 -18.75 11.39 1.02
N GLY A 324 -18.70 12.19 2.09
CA GLY A 324 -19.01 11.77 3.45
C GLY A 324 -20.51 11.63 3.69
N ARG A 325 -20.89 11.14 4.88
CA ARG A 325 -22.30 10.91 5.25
C ARG A 325 -22.64 11.60 6.57
N LEU A 326 -23.78 12.28 6.62
CA LEU A 326 -24.33 12.80 7.86
C LEU A 326 -24.94 11.67 8.70
N ALA A 327 -24.87 11.81 10.03
CA ALA A 327 -25.49 10.85 10.94
C ALA A 327 -27.02 10.93 10.92
N ALA A 328 -27.67 9.77 10.86
CA ALA A 328 -29.12 9.64 11.01
C ALA A 328 -29.42 9.19 12.45
N PHE A 329 -29.79 10.15 13.30
CA PHE A 329 -29.97 9.89 14.74
C PHE A 329 -31.08 8.89 15.03
N THR A 330 -30.89 8.11 16.10
CA THR A 330 -31.93 7.25 16.67
C THR A 330 -33.10 8.08 17.23
N GLU A 331 -34.29 7.47 17.33
CA GLU A 331 -35.46 8.16 17.88
C GLU A 331 -35.26 8.53 19.36
N GLU A 332 -34.51 7.71 20.11
CA GLU A 332 -34.12 8.01 21.49
C GLU A 332 -33.25 9.26 21.58
N THR A 333 -32.25 9.39 20.70
CA THR A 333 -31.38 10.57 20.63
C THR A 333 -32.16 11.82 20.22
N LYS A 334 -33.08 11.71 19.26
CA LYS A 334 -33.93 12.84 18.86
C LYS A 334 -34.78 13.37 20.01
N ARG A 335 -35.40 12.47 20.79
CA ARG A 335 -36.22 12.86 21.96
C ARG A 335 -35.38 13.56 23.04
N ALA A 336 -34.20 13.01 23.36
CA ALA A 336 -33.31 13.62 24.36
C ALA A 336 -32.84 15.02 23.94
N LEU A 337 -32.54 15.22 22.65
CA LEU A 337 -32.16 16.54 22.12
C LEU A 337 -33.35 17.50 22.07
N GLU A 338 -34.56 17.04 21.77
CA GLU A 338 -35.77 17.88 21.81
C GLU A 338 -36.11 18.34 23.23
N GLU A 339 -35.94 17.48 24.23
CA GLU A 339 -36.12 17.84 25.65
C GLU A 339 -35.10 18.90 26.11
N LEU A 340 -33.84 18.78 25.66
CA LEU A 340 -32.77 19.71 26.02
C LEU A 340 -32.84 21.04 25.25
N LEU A 341 -33.16 21.00 23.95
CA LEU A 341 -32.99 22.13 23.02
C LEU A 341 -34.31 22.74 22.54
N GLY A 342 -35.46 22.11 22.78
CA GLY A 342 -36.77 22.54 22.27
C GLY A 342 -37.07 21.99 20.88
N ARG A 343 -37.92 22.65 20.07
CA ARG A 343 -38.43 22.10 18.80
C ARG A 343 -37.60 22.38 17.54
N TYR A 344 -36.66 23.32 17.57
CA TYR A 344 -35.98 23.84 16.36
C TYR A 344 -34.46 23.62 16.35
N TRP A 345 -33.99 22.46 16.80
CA TRP A 345 -32.56 22.14 16.87
C TRP A 345 -32.04 21.32 15.68
N PHE A 346 -32.92 20.69 14.89
CA PHE A 346 -32.50 19.69 13.89
C PHE A 346 -32.63 20.19 12.45
N ARG A 347 -31.55 20.07 11.66
CA ARG A 347 -31.56 20.26 10.20
C ARG A 347 -30.71 19.19 9.52
N GLN A 348 -31.36 18.13 9.01
CA GLN A 348 -30.73 17.07 8.20
C GLN A 348 -29.44 16.48 8.78
N GLY A 349 -29.37 16.22 10.10
CA GLY A 349 -28.17 15.65 10.76
C GLY A 349 -27.25 16.69 11.42
N VAL A 350 -27.56 17.98 11.27
CA VAL A 350 -26.93 19.08 12.01
C VAL A 350 -27.79 19.44 13.22
N VAL A 351 -27.17 19.49 14.39
CA VAL A 351 -27.74 19.98 15.66
C VAL A 351 -27.33 21.43 15.86
N ASP A 352 -28.31 22.32 15.83
CA ASP A 352 -28.17 23.77 15.99
C ASP A 352 -28.55 24.15 17.43
N LEU A 353 -27.55 24.57 18.19
CA LEU A 353 -27.68 25.21 19.50
C LEU A 353 -28.01 26.69 19.29
N SER A 354 -28.82 27.25 20.18
CA SER A 354 -28.96 28.71 20.22
C SER A 354 -27.60 29.37 20.47
N PHE A 355 -27.34 30.52 19.85
CA PHE A 355 -26.05 31.21 19.90
C PHE A 355 -25.63 31.58 21.34
N ASP A 356 -26.60 31.72 22.25
CA ASP A 356 -26.47 32.05 23.67
C ASP A 356 -26.48 30.82 24.60
N SER A 357 -26.38 29.61 24.05
CA SER A 357 -26.39 28.37 24.85
C SER A 357 -25.26 28.33 25.87
N SER A 358 -25.57 27.93 27.11
CA SER A 358 -24.58 27.83 28.18
C SER A 358 -23.54 26.72 27.93
N PRO A 359 -22.34 26.82 28.53
CA PRO A 359 -21.32 25.76 28.49
C PRO A 359 -21.85 24.36 28.83
N GLU A 360 -22.69 24.25 29.85
CA GLU A 360 -23.26 23.00 30.35
C GLU A 360 -24.21 22.39 29.31
N LYS A 361 -25.08 23.23 28.73
CA LYS A 361 -26.05 22.81 27.71
C LYS A 361 -25.35 22.30 26.45
N CYS A 362 -24.28 22.97 26.02
CA CYS A 362 -23.44 22.52 24.91
C CYS A 362 -22.77 21.17 25.20
N ALA A 363 -22.19 21.02 26.40
CA ALA A 363 -21.55 19.76 26.81
C ALA A 363 -22.54 18.59 26.93
N GLU A 364 -23.76 18.84 27.40
CA GLU A 364 -24.81 17.82 27.50
C GLU A 364 -25.30 17.38 26.11
N ALA A 365 -25.52 18.33 25.19
CA ALA A 365 -25.87 18.00 23.80
C ALA A 365 -24.75 17.16 23.12
N ALA A 366 -23.49 17.52 23.35
CA ALA A 366 -22.35 16.74 22.86
C ALA A 366 -22.34 15.33 23.48
N ALA A 367 -22.63 15.18 24.78
CA ALA A 367 -22.70 13.89 25.45
C ALA A 367 -23.81 12.98 24.88
N VAL A 368 -24.98 13.54 24.55
CA VAL A 368 -26.08 12.80 23.90
C VAL A 368 -25.65 12.27 22.54
N LEU A 369 -25.02 13.10 21.69
CA LEU A 369 -24.52 12.68 20.38
C LEU A 369 -23.39 11.65 20.48
N LEU A 370 -22.49 11.82 21.44
CA LEU A 370 -21.41 10.87 21.72
C LEU A 370 -21.92 9.51 22.22
N ARG A 371 -23.21 9.38 22.59
CA ARG A 371 -23.86 8.11 22.97
C ARG A 371 -24.71 7.49 21.85
N ASP A 372 -25.09 8.24 20.82
CA ASP A 372 -25.96 7.78 19.72
C ASP A 372 -25.35 6.63 18.90
N LYS A 373 -26.08 5.52 18.77
CA LYS A 373 -25.63 4.29 18.09
C LYS A 373 -25.41 4.45 16.57
N GLN A 374 -26.04 5.45 15.94
CA GLN A 374 -25.90 5.70 14.50
C GLN A 374 -24.80 6.71 14.15
N THR A 375 -24.17 7.31 15.17
CA THR A 375 -23.09 8.29 15.03
C THR A 375 -21.72 7.64 15.19
N ASN A 376 -20.79 7.93 14.28
CA ASN A 376 -19.42 7.41 14.33
C ASN A 376 -18.39 8.43 14.83
N ALA A 377 -18.62 9.70 14.57
CA ALA A 377 -17.86 10.81 15.13
C ALA A 377 -18.77 12.03 15.31
N VAL A 378 -18.38 12.94 16.21
CA VAL A 378 -19.06 14.22 16.43
C VAL A 378 -18.10 15.35 16.05
N LEU A 379 -18.56 16.31 15.25
CA LEU A 379 -17.89 17.57 15.01
C LEU A 379 -18.64 18.67 15.77
N LEU A 380 -17.98 19.27 16.76
CA LEU A 380 -18.51 20.41 17.50
C LEU A 380 -17.91 21.72 16.97
N ILE A 381 -18.75 22.59 16.46
CA ILE A 381 -18.40 23.90 15.93
C ILE A 381 -18.85 24.97 16.92
N ASN A 382 -17.94 25.87 17.29
CA ASN A 382 -18.24 27.00 18.16
C ASN A 382 -17.88 28.31 17.48
N VAL A 383 -18.88 29.16 17.29
CA VAL A 383 -18.77 30.56 16.89
C VAL A 383 -18.71 31.43 18.14
N PRO A 384 -17.72 32.32 18.29
CA PRO A 384 -17.65 33.25 19.43
C PRO A 384 -18.89 34.13 19.53
N PHE A 385 -19.46 34.24 20.73
CA PHE A 385 -20.62 35.10 21.02
C PHE A 385 -20.41 35.86 22.34
N ALA A 386 -20.89 37.10 22.41
CA ALA A 386 -20.75 37.93 23.61
C ALA A 386 -21.63 37.38 24.76
N GLY A 387 -21.04 37.19 25.94
CA GLY A 387 -21.76 36.68 27.11
C GLY A 387 -21.64 35.15 27.32
N VAL A 388 -21.04 34.41 26.37
CA VAL A 388 -20.75 32.98 26.53
C VAL A 388 -19.25 32.75 26.43
N SER A 389 -18.64 32.16 27.46
CA SER A 389 -17.20 31.89 27.49
C SER A 389 -16.86 30.64 26.67
N GLY A 390 -16.18 30.81 25.54
CA GLY A 390 -15.68 29.69 24.75
C GLY A 390 -14.67 28.80 25.49
N VAL A 391 -13.99 29.33 26.52
CA VAL A 391 -13.05 28.58 27.37
C VAL A 391 -13.80 27.66 28.34
N GLU A 392 -14.85 28.17 28.99
CA GLU A 392 -15.67 27.35 29.89
C GLU A 392 -16.44 26.28 29.12
N THR A 393 -16.96 26.61 27.93
CA THR A 393 -17.54 25.62 27.01
C THR A 393 -16.54 24.52 26.64
N ALA A 394 -15.29 24.87 26.33
CA ALA A 394 -14.26 23.89 26.01
C ALA A 394 -13.99 22.94 27.19
N LYS A 395 -13.83 23.47 28.41
CA LYS A 395 -13.63 22.66 29.62
C LYS A 395 -14.79 21.69 29.88
N ALA A 396 -16.03 22.18 29.77
CA ALA A 396 -17.22 21.37 29.98
C ALA A 396 -17.33 20.22 28.95
N VAL A 397 -17.03 20.51 27.69
CA VAL A 397 -17.01 19.51 26.61
C VAL A 397 -15.90 18.48 26.82
N ILE A 398 -14.68 18.91 27.17
CA ILE A 398 -13.55 18.00 27.47
C ILE A 398 -13.94 17.00 28.56
N ALA A 399 -14.60 17.46 29.63
CA ALA A 399 -15.04 16.61 30.73
C ALA A 399 -16.06 15.55 30.31
N GLN A 400 -16.90 15.81 29.30
CA GLN A 400 -17.84 14.82 28.75
C GLN A 400 -17.16 13.90 27.73
N ALA A 401 -16.28 14.44 26.88
CA ALA A 401 -15.54 13.67 25.89
C ALA A 401 -14.68 12.58 26.54
N ALA A 402 -14.07 12.86 27.70
CA ALA A 402 -13.29 11.90 28.48
C ALA A 402 -14.09 10.66 28.93
N LYS A 403 -15.43 10.72 28.95
CA LYS A 403 -16.33 9.62 29.32
C LYS A 403 -16.79 8.78 28.13
N SER A 404 -16.38 9.12 26.91
CA SER A 404 -16.82 8.45 25.68
C SER A 404 -15.65 7.85 24.92
N HIS A 405 -15.92 6.75 24.21
CA HIS A 405 -15.00 6.15 23.25
C HIS A 405 -15.25 6.61 21.81
N ARG A 406 -16.25 7.46 21.58
CA ARG A 406 -16.53 8.03 20.24
C ARG A 406 -15.62 9.23 19.97
N PRO A 407 -14.98 9.31 18.79
CA PRO A 407 -14.22 10.48 18.36
C PRO A 407 -15.01 11.79 18.42
N LEU A 408 -14.42 12.81 19.04
CA LEU A 408 -14.88 14.19 19.00
C LEU A 408 -13.82 15.03 18.26
N LEU A 409 -14.26 15.80 17.27
CA LEU A 409 -13.47 16.82 16.60
C LEU A 409 -14.08 18.18 16.94
N THR A 410 -13.25 19.22 17.07
CA THR A 410 -13.72 20.56 17.42
C THR A 410 -13.30 21.61 16.39
N CYS A 411 -14.16 22.59 16.16
CA CYS A 411 -13.87 23.74 15.29
C CYS A 411 -14.26 25.03 16.02
N TRP A 412 -13.29 25.65 16.69
CA TRP A 412 -13.51 26.94 17.35
C TRP A 412 -13.12 28.04 16.37
N MET A 413 -14.11 28.79 15.90
CA MET A 413 -13.94 29.79 14.86
C MET A 413 -13.20 31.03 15.38
N GLY A 414 -12.35 31.62 14.53
CA GLY A 414 -11.58 32.83 14.84
C GLY A 414 -10.15 32.54 15.31
N PHE A 415 -9.32 33.57 15.42
CA PHE A 415 -7.89 33.42 15.77
C PHE A 415 -7.65 33.67 17.27
N GLN A 416 -7.54 34.93 17.69
CA GLN A 416 -7.14 35.28 19.06
C GLN A 416 -8.12 34.80 20.14
N ALA A 417 -9.43 35.02 19.96
CA ALA A 417 -10.43 34.67 20.98
C ALA A 417 -10.59 33.14 21.17
N ALA A 418 -10.28 32.36 20.14
CA ALA A 418 -10.43 30.91 20.13
C ALA A 418 -9.16 30.15 20.52
N GLU A 419 -8.00 30.80 20.49
CA GLU A 419 -6.69 30.17 20.75
C GLU A 419 -6.63 29.51 22.14
N PRO A 420 -7.07 30.14 23.24
CA PRO A 420 -7.03 29.51 24.56
C PRO A 420 -7.88 28.24 24.63
N SER A 421 -9.06 28.23 24.01
CA SER A 421 -9.91 27.04 23.92
C SER A 421 -9.27 25.93 23.10
N ARG A 422 -8.62 26.27 21.98
CA ARG A 422 -7.89 25.30 21.14
C ARG A 422 -6.69 24.70 21.86
N ALA A 423 -5.96 25.50 22.64
CA ALA A 423 -4.86 25.02 23.48
C ALA A 423 -5.34 23.96 24.47
N LEU A 424 -6.47 24.19 25.14
CA LEU A 424 -7.09 23.22 26.06
C LEU A 424 -7.48 21.90 25.36
N PHE A 425 -8.07 21.96 24.17
CA PHE A 425 -8.37 20.75 23.40
C PHE A 425 -7.10 19.99 23.01
N ASN A 426 -6.07 20.70 22.55
CA ASN A 426 -4.78 20.12 22.19
C ASN A 426 -4.09 19.44 23.38
N GLU A 427 -4.16 20.03 24.57
CA GLU A 427 -3.66 19.44 25.82
C GLU A 427 -4.46 18.20 26.23
N ALA A 428 -5.79 18.22 26.04
CA ALA A 428 -6.67 17.08 26.29
C ALA A 428 -6.60 15.98 25.20
N GLY A 429 -5.82 16.18 24.13
CA GLY A 429 -5.69 15.22 23.03
C GLY A 429 -6.88 15.22 22.05
N ILE A 430 -7.73 16.24 22.07
CA ILE A 430 -8.89 16.38 21.17
C ILE A 430 -8.47 17.23 19.95
N PRO A 431 -8.59 16.73 18.71
CA PRO A 431 -8.23 17.50 17.52
C PRO A 431 -9.14 18.71 17.34
N THR A 432 -8.53 19.87 17.11
CA THR A 432 -9.24 21.15 16.96
C THR A 432 -8.77 21.95 15.76
N TYR A 433 -9.70 22.64 15.09
CA TYR A 433 -9.45 23.37 13.84
C TYR A 433 -10.01 24.80 13.87
N GLU A 434 -9.57 25.63 12.92
CA GLU A 434 -10.03 27.01 12.79
C GLU A 434 -11.22 27.18 11.84
N THR A 435 -11.44 26.23 10.93
CA THR A 435 -12.52 26.29 9.93
C THR A 435 -13.25 24.95 9.78
N PRO A 436 -14.55 24.96 9.42
CA PRO A 436 -15.33 23.74 9.24
C PRO A 436 -14.77 22.83 8.15
N GLU A 437 -14.25 23.39 7.05
CA GLU A 437 -13.71 22.62 5.92
C GLU A 437 -12.45 21.85 6.33
N LYS A 438 -11.59 22.43 7.17
CA LYS A 438 -10.43 21.72 7.75
C LYS A 438 -10.89 20.57 8.65
N ALA A 439 -11.87 20.82 9.52
CA ALA A 439 -12.38 19.81 10.44
C ALA A 439 -13.05 18.65 9.69
N VAL A 440 -13.85 18.94 8.67
CA VAL A 440 -14.45 17.95 7.78
C VAL A 440 -13.39 17.19 7.00
N ARG A 441 -12.38 17.87 6.46
CA ARG A 441 -11.25 17.21 5.77
C ARG A 441 -10.50 16.26 6.70
N ALA A 442 -10.25 16.66 7.94
CA ALA A 442 -9.64 15.79 8.94
C ALA A 442 -10.50 14.55 9.22
N PHE A 443 -11.82 14.71 9.36
CA PHE A 443 -12.73 13.57 9.48
C PHE A 443 -12.68 12.66 8.24
N MET A 444 -12.70 13.23 7.03
CA MET A 444 -12.62 12.45 5.79
C MET A 444 -11.28 11.74 5.63
N ASN A 445 -10.17 12.33 6.09
CA ASN A 445 -8.88 11.65 6.16
C ASN A 445 -8.92 10.42 7.10
N MET A 446 -9.67 10.48 8.21
CA MET A 446 -9.89 9.31 9.06
C MET A 446 -10.71 8.24 8.34
N VAL A 447 -11.75 8.63 7.59
CA VAL A 447 -12.59 7.73 6.78
C VAL A 447 -11.76 7.05 5.70
N GLU A 448 -10.99 7.81 4.93
CA GLU A 448 -10.10 7.29 3.90
C GLU A 448 -9.02 6.38 4.50
N HIS A 449 -8.39 6.78 5.60
CA HIS A 449 -7.41 5.94 6.27
C HIS A 449 -8.03 4.60 6.67
N ARG A 450 -9.23 4.61 7.26
CA ARG A 450 -9.94 3.37 7.59
C ARG A 450 -10.24 2.52 6.36
N ARG A 451 -10.81 3.10 5.29
CA ARG A 451 -11.07 2.36 4.05
C ARG A 451 -9.78 1.73 3.50
N ASN A 452 -8.66 2.43 3.58
CA ASN A 452 -7.36 1.90 3.16
C ASN A 452 -6.87 0.78 4.11
N GLN A 453 -7.18 0.85 5.41
CA GLN A 453 -6.92 -0.23 6.36
C GLN A 453 -7.79 -1.46 6.07
N ASP A 454 -9.07 -1.28 5.76
CA ASP A 454 -9.95 -2.38 5.34
C ASP A 454 -9.41 -3.03 4.05
N LEU A 455 -8.99 -2.21 3.07
CA LEU A 455 -8.34 -2.69 1.84
C LEU A 455 -6.97 -3.34 2.08
N LEU A 456 -6.21 -2.89 3.07
CA LEU A 456 -4.95 -3.54 3.44
C LEU A 456 -5.21 -4.98 3.94
N MET A 457 -6.32 -5.17 4.66
CA MET A 457 -6.77 -6.46 5.18
C MET A 457 -7.31 -7.40 4.09
N GLU A 458 -7.86 -6.86 3.00
CA GLU A 458 -8.29 -7.65 1.84
C GLU A 458 -7.11 -8.37 1.17
N MET A 459 -7.11 -9.71 1.18
CA MET A 459 -6.14 -10.49 0.41
C MET A 459 -6.81 -11.19 -0.77
N PRO A 460 -6.24 -11.08 -1.98
CA PRO A 460 -6.78 -11.75 -3.14
C PRO A 460 -6.50 -13.25 -3.03
N ARG A 461 -7.52 -14.10 -3.20
CA ARG A 461 -7.29 -15.50 -3.53
C ARG A 461 -6.58 -15.58 -4.89
N SER A 462 -5.65 -16.51 -5.07
CA SER A 462 -5.04 -16.73 -6.38
C SER A 462 -6.07 -17.21 -7.41
N LEU A 463 -7.12 -17.94 -6.98
CA LEU A 463 -8.22 -18.38 -7.85
C LEU A 463 -9.53 -18.51 -7.05
N PRO A 464 -10.69 -18.10 -7.59
CA PRO A 464 -12.00 -18.56 -7.12
C PRO A 464 -12.15 -20.08 -7.33
N GLU A 465 -12.79 -20.80 -6.40
CA GLU A 465 -12.98 -22.27 -6.46
C GLU A 465 -13.72 -22.75 -7.73
N GLU A 466 -14.53 -21.88 -8.34
CA GLU A 466 -15.31 -22.17 -9.55
C GLU A 466 -14.51 -22.00 -10.87
N PHE A 467 -13.26 -21.52 -10.79
CA PHE A 467 -12.48 -21.08 -11.94
C PHE A 467 -11.10 -21.75 -12.00
N VAL A 468 -10.88 -22.54 -13.06
CA VAL A 468 -9.56 -23.10 -13.41
C VAL A 468 -9.20 -22.60 -14.82
N PRO A 469 -8.17 -21.75 -14.98
CA PRO A 469 -7.72 -21.28 -16.29
C PRO A 469 -6.98 -22.36 -17.06
N ASP A 470 -7.09 -22.32 -18.39
CA ASP A 470 -6.22 -23.07 -19.31
C ASP A 470 -5.09 -22.18 -19.81
N ALA A 471 -4.14 -21.91 -18.91
CA ALA A 471 -3.03 -20.99 -19.20
C ALA A 471 -2.13 -21.50 -20.35
N ASN A 472 -2.06 -22.82 -20.57
CA ASN A 472 -1.26 -23.41 -21.66
C ASN A 472 -1.86 -23.08 -23.02
N LYS A 473 -3.18 -23.29 -23.20
CA LYS A 473 -3.87 -22.94 -24.43
C LYS A 473 -3.78 -21.45 -24.77
N ALA A 474 -3.86 -20.59 -23.75
CA ALA A 474 -3.66 -19.15 -23.94
C ALA A 474 -2.22 -18.82 -24.38
N ARG A 475 -1.22 -19.48 -23.79
CA ARG A 475 0.19 -19.27 -24.11
C ARG A 475 0.53 -19.73 -25.54
N GLU A 476 -0.01 -20.85 -25.99
CA GLU A 476 0.15 -21.32 -27.38
C GLU A 476 -0.27 -20.27 -28.42
N VAL A 477 -1.40 -19.57 -28.18
CA VAL A 477 -1.87 -18.50 -29.07
C VAL A 477 -0.90 -17.31 -29.08
N ILE A 478 -0.37 -16.94 -27.92
CA ILE A 478 0.57 -15.82 -27.79
C ILE A 478 1.93 -16.17 -28.41
N GLU A 479 2.44 -17.37 -28.16
CA GLU A 479 3.72 -17.85 -28.71
C GLU A 479 3.68 -17.91 -30.24
N ALA A 480 2.58 -18.39 -30.83
CA ALA A 480 2.40 -18.37 -32.28
C ALA A 480 2.47 -16.94 -32.85
N ALA A 481 1.80 -15.98 -32.21
CA ALA A 481 1.82 -14.59 -32.63
C ALA A 481 3.21 -13.93 -32.48
N LEU A 482 3.91 -14.23 -31.38
CA LEU A 482 5.28 -13.74 -31.15
C LEU A 482 6.28 -14.35 -32.14
N ALA A 483 6.12 -15.63 -32.50
CA ALA A 483 6.95 -16.30 -33.50
C ALA A 483 6.80 -15.68 -34.91
N GLU A 484 5.62 -15.12 -35.21
CA GLU A 484 5.37 -14.33 -36.43
C GLU A 484 5.89 -12.88 -36.35
N GLY A 485 6.52 -12.49 -35.24
CA GLY A 485 7.05 -11.15 -35.03
C GLY A 485 5.98 -10.07 -34.78
N ARG A 486 4.76 -10.47 -34.38
CA ARG A 486 3.67 -9.53 -34.09
C ARG A 486 3.74 -8.99 -32.67
N ALA A 487 3.27 -7.75 -32.50
CA ALA A 487 3.14 -7.08 -31.19
C ALA A 487 1.68 -7.03 -30.69
N GLU A 488 0.73 -7.52 -31.49
CA GLU A 488 -0.70 -7.54 -31.16
C GLU A 488 -1.36 -8.83 -31.64
N LEU A 489 -2.35 -9.30 -30.87
CA LEU A 489 -3.24 -10.39 -31.26
C LEU A 489 -4.38 -9.85 -32.13
N THR A 490 -4.82 -10.66 -33.08
CA THR A 490 -6.08 -10.41 -33.79
C THR A 490 -7.27 -10.57 -32.85
N GLU A 491 -8.42 -9.96 -33.17
CA GLU A 491 -9.60 -10.04 -32.31
C GLU A 491 -10.07 -11.50 -32.02
N PRO A 492 -10.08 -12.44 -32.99
CA PRO A 492 -10.39 -13.84 -32.71
C PRO A 492 -9.38 -14.52 -31.78
N GLU A 493 -8.08 -14.26 -31.95
CA GLU A 493 -7.02 -14.77 -31.07
C GLU A 493 -7.18 -14.23 -29.65
N ALA A 494 -7.43 -12.92 -29.50
CA ALA A 494 -7.68 -12.29 -28.21
C ALA A 494 -8.89 -12.92 -27.50
N LYS A 495 -9.98 -13.21 -28.23
CA LYS A 495 -11.15 -13.90 -27.65
C LYS A 495 -10.89 -15.37 -27.34
N ALA A 496 -10.02 -16.05 -28.08
CA ALA A 496 -9.59 -17.40 -27.73
C ALA A 496 -8.81 -17.42 -26.40
N VAL A 497 -7.97 -16.40 -26.16
CA VAL A 497 -7.30 -16.20 -24.87
C VAL A 497 -8.32 -15.90 -23.77
N LEU A 498 -9.31 -15.03 -24.00
CA LEU A 498 -10.38 -14.76 -23.03
C LEU A 498 -11.19 -16.03 -22.67
N ALA A 499 -11.48 -16.88 -23.67
CA ALA A 499 -12.19 -18.13 -23.45
C ALA A 499 -11.41 -19.12 -22.58
N ALA A 500 -10.08 -19.16 -22.69
CA ALA A 500 -9.21 -19.97 -21.82
C ALA A 500 -9.27 -19.53 -20.34
N TYR A 501 -9.63 -18.27 -20.09
CA TYR A 501 -9.88 -17.70 -18.75
C TYR A 501 -11.38 -17.55 -18.44
N ARG A 502 -12.27 -18.20 -19.21
CA ARG A 502 -13.73 -18.20 -19.03
C ARG A 502 -14.35 -16.80 -18.94
N ILE A 503 -13.76 -15.80 -19.59
CA ILE A 503 -14.34 -14.46 -19.73
C ILE A 503 -15.31 -14.50 -20.93
N PRO A 504 -16.63 -14.28 -20.73
CA PRO A 504 -17.59 -14.40 -21.82
C PRO A 504 -17.36 -13.31 -22.89
N ALA A 505 -17.15 -13.73 -24.13
CA ALA A 505 -16.98 -12.84 -25.26
C ALA A 505 -17.85 -13.31 -26.44
N VAL A 506 -18.33 -12.36 -27.23
CA VAL A 506 -19.08 -12.66 -28.45
C VAL A 506 -18.24 -13.36 -29.50
N ASP A 507 -18.76 -14.46 -30.04
CA ASP A 507 -18.10 -15.21 -31.10
C ASP A 507 -17.82 -14.34 -32.32
N SER A 508 -16.59 -14.43 -32.81
CA SER A 508 -16.16 -13.76 -34.02
C SER A 508 -15.29 -14.65 -34.90
N ARG A 509 -15.33 -14.39 -36.19
CA ARG A 509 -14.55 -15.06 -37.23
C ARG A 509 -13.89 -14.02 -38.12
N LEU A 510 -12.63 -14.26 -38.49
CA LEU A 510 -11.93 -13.46 -39.49
C LEU A 510 -12.27 -14.00 -40.88
N ALA A 511 -12.75 -13.14 -41.76
CA ALA A 511 -13.02 -13.42 -43.16
C ALA A 511 -12.16 -12.54 -44.05
N ARG A 512 -11.54 -13.09 -45.09
CA ARG A 512 -10.67 -12.32 -45.99
C ARG A 512 -11.46 -11.54 -47.06
N ASP A 513 -12.67 -12.00 -47.36
CA ASP A 513 -13.52 -11.47 -48.44
C ASP A 513 -15.01 -11.62 -48.10
N ALA A 514 -15.87 -11.07 -48.96
CA ALA A 514 -17.32 -11.10 -48.79
C ALA A 514 -17.89 -12.53 -48.75
N LYS A 515 -17.32 -13.47 -49.53
CA LYS A 515 -17.81 -14.86 -49.57
C LYS A 515 -17.52 -15.59 -48.26
N GLN A 516 -16.31 -15.44 -47.74
CA GLN A 516 -15.95 -15.96 -46.41
C GLN A 516 -16.75 -15.29 -45.30
N ALA A 517 -17.02 -13.99 -45.41
CA ALA A 517 -17.79 -13.26 -44.41
C ALA A 517 -19.24 -13.76 -44.34
N THR A 518 -19.87 -13.99 -45.49
CA THR A 518 -21.20 -14.56 -45.58
C THR A 518 -21.25 -15.99 -45.02
N ALA A 519 -20.26 -16.84 -45.34
CA ALA A 519 -20.18 -18.19 -44.78
C ALA A 519 -20.04 -18.17 -43.25
N ALA A 520 -19.15 -17.32 -42.73
CA ALA A 520 -18.99 -17.14 -41.28
C ALA A 520 -20.27 -16.61 -40.61
N ALA A 521 -21.02 -15.71 -41.26
CA ALA A 521 -22.30 -15.21 -40.74
C ALA A 521 -23.35 -16.32 -40.63
N MET A 522 -23.41 -17.23 -41.61
CA MET A 522 -24.32 -18.39 -41.57
C MET A 522 -23.97 -19.34 -40.41
N GLU A 523 -22.68 -19.57 -40.14
CA GLU A 523 -22.23 -20.39 -39.02
C GLU A 523 -22.51 -19.75 -37.66
N LEU A 524 -22.30 -18.44 -37.54
CA LEU A 524 -22.50 -17.68 -36.29
C LEU A 524 -23.99 -17.45 -35.95
N GLY A 525 -24.85 -17.43 -36.96
CA GLY A 525 -26.26 -17.10 -36.84
C GLY A 525 -26.54 -15.59 -36.81
N PHE A 526 -27.68 -15.20 -37.37
CA PHE A 526 -28.11 -13.81 -37.48
C PHE A 526 -28.84 -13.30 -36.22
N PRO A 527 -28.83 -11.98 -35.93
CA PRO A 527 -28.11 -10.93 -36.65
C PRO A 527 -26.60 -10.87 -36.33
N VAL A 528 -25.81 -10.42 -37.30
CA VAL A 528 -24.36 -10.25 -37.19
C VAL A 528 -23.92 -8.80 -37.43
N ALA A 529 -22.73 -8.47 -36.94
CA ALA A 529 -21.99 -7.26 -37.27
C ALA A 529 -20.76 -7.61 -38.11
N VAL A 530 -20.41 -6.71 -39.03
CA VAL A 530 -19.18 -6.80 -39.83
C VAL A 530 -18.31 -5.58 -39.53
N LYS A 531 -17.05 -5.83 -39.18
CA LYS A 531 -16.05 -4.79 -38.88
C LYS A 531 -14.80 -4.98 -39.72
N ILE A 532 -14.17 -3.92 -40.18
CA ILE A 532 -12.88 -4.03 -40.87
C ILE A 532 -11.76 -4.41 -39.89
N SER A 533 -10.87 -5.31 -40.32
CA SER A 533 -9.63 -5.66 -39.63
C SER A 533 -8.44 -5.13 -40.43
N SER A 534 -7.68 -4.21 -39.85
CA SER A 534 -6.50 -3.63 -40.49
C SER A 534 -5.51 -3.12 -39.44
N PRO A 535 -4.20 -3.45 -39.54
CA PRO A 535 -3.17 -2.88 -38.66
C PRO A 535 -3.01 -1.37 -38.84
N ASP A 536 -3.36 -0.82 -40.00
CA ASP A 536 -3.24 0.61 -40.30
C ASP A 536 -4.48 1.42 -39.89
N ILE A 537 -5.54 0.74 -39.43
CA ILE A 537 -6.80 1.35 -39.00
C ILE A 537 -7.09 0.88 -37.58
N PRO A 538 -6.51 1.56 -36.57
CA PRO A 538 -6.69 1.19 -35.18
C PRO A 538 -8.13 1.31 -34.74
N GLN A 539 -9.01 2.07 -35.40
CA GLN A 539 -10.42 2.16 -35.02
C GLN A 539 -11.30 2.00 -36.26
N PRO A 540 -12.01 0.87 -36.40
CA PRO A 540 -12.87 0.61 -37.55
C PRO A 540 -13.90 1.72 -37.82
N PHE A 541 -14.45 2.33 -36.77
CA PHE A 541 -15.44 3.41 -36.90
C PHE A 541 -14.88 4.69 -37.56
N ASP A 542 -13.58 4.97 -37.46
CA ASP A 542 -12.97 6.18 -38.04
C ASP A 542 -13.07 6.22 -39.57
N VAL A 543 -13.24 5.06 -40.20
CA VAL A 543 -13.41 4.93 -41.66
C VAL A 543 -14.83 4.49 -42.05
N GLY A 544 -15.77 4.50 -41.10
CA GLY A 544 -17.10 3.91 -41.30
C GLY A 544 -17.00 2.41 -41.58
N GLY A 545 -16.03 1.73 -40.97
CA GLY A 545 -15.71 0.32 -41.21
C GLY A 545 -16.47 -0.65 -40.32
N VAL A 546 -17.65 -0.27 -39.83
CA VAL A 546 -18.53 -1.11 -39.00
C VAL A 546 -19.94 -1.01 -39.54
N GLU A 547 -20.56 -2.16 -39.78
CA GLU A 547 -21.98 -2.31 -40.10
C GLU A 547 -22.59 -3.29 -39.09
N LEU A 548 -23.74 -2.94 -38.51
CA LEU A 548 -24.40 -3.66 -37.43
C LEU A 548 -25.74 -4.22 -37.90
N ASP A 549 -26.30 -5.16 -37.13
CA ASP A 549 -27.67 -5.67 -37.32
C ASP A 549 -27.95 -6.23 -38.72
N LEU A 550 -26.97 -6.92 -39.29
CA LEU A 550 -27.12 -7.58 -40.59
C LEU A 550 -27.86 -8.90 -40.38
N GLU A 551 -29.06 -9.01 -40.97
CA GLU A 551 -29.96 -10.15 -40.76
C GLU A 551 -29.90 -11.22 -41.85
N THR A 552 -29.24 -10.93 -42.99
CA THR A 552 -29.26 -11.82 -44.15
C THR A 552 -27.88 -11.98 -44.81
N PRO A 553 -27.62 -13.13 -45.46
CA PRO A 553 -26.39 -13.36 -46.23
C PRO A 553 -26.07 -12.27 -47.28
N PRO A 554 -27.04 -11.77 -48.08
CA PRO A 554 -26.79 -10.68 -49.02
C PRO A 554 -26.39 -9.38 -48.34
N ALA A 555 -27.06 -9.01 -47.23
CA ALA A 555 -26.73 -7.80 -46.48
C ALA A 555 -25.28 -7.83 -45.95
N VAL A 556 -24.77 -9.01 -45.56
CA VAL A 556 -23.37 -9.18 -45.16
C VAL A 556 -22.40 -8.93 -46.33
N ALA A 557 -22.68 -9.48 -47.50
CA ALA A 557 -21.83 -9.29 -48.67
C ALA A 557 -21.80 -7.82 -49.13
N GLU A 558 -22.96 -7.15 -49.13
CA GLU A 558 -23.08 -5.73 -49.45
C GLU A 558 -22.33 -4.86 -48.43
N ALA A 559 -22.47 -5.15 -47.13
CA ALA A 559 -21.75 -4.46 -46.07
C ALA A 559 -20.23 -4.54 -46.24
N VAL A 560 -19.70 -5.72 -46.56
CA VAL A 560 -18.25 -5.92 -46.80
C VAL A 560 -17.73 -5.05 -47.95
N LEU A 561 -18.45 -5.04 -49.08
CA LEU A 561 -18.09 -4.22 -50.24
C LEU A 561 -18.18 -2.72 -49.92
N ALA A 562 -19.22 -2.30 -49.20
CA ALA A 562 -19.40 -0.91 -48.80
C ALA A 562 -18.28 -0.45 -47.84
N ILE A 563 -17.94 -1.25 -46.85
CA ILE A 563 -16.84 -0.98 -45.90
C ILE A 563 -15.51 -0.86 -46.65
N MET A 564 -15.21 -1.79 -47.57
CA MET A 564 -13.97 -1.75 -48.36
C MET A 564 -13.90 -0.48 -49.21
N GLY A 565 -14.99 -0.12 -49.88
CA GLY A 565 -15.08 1.10 -50.70
C GLY A 565 -14.84 2.37 -49.89
N ARG A 566 -15.46 2.51 -48.71
CA ARG A 566 -15.24 3.64 -47.80
C ARG A 566 -13.80 3.70 -47.29
N THR A 567 -13.25 2.54 -46.92
CA THR A 567 -11.89 2.44 -46.40
C THR A 567 -10.86 2.87 -47.44
N LEU A 568 -10.93 2.33 -48.66
CA LEU A 568 -9.98 2.68 -49.72
C LEU A 568 -10.11 4.15 -50.14
N LYS A 569 -11.28 4.77 -49.99
CA LYS A 569 -11.48 6.21 -50.22
C LYS A 569 -10.83 7.09 -49.15
N LEU A 570 -10.96 6.73 -47.88
CA LEU A 570 -10.45 7.52 -46.75
C LEU A 570 -8.97 7.23 -46.42
N ARG A 571 -8.52 5.99 -46.66
CA ARG A 571 -7.18 5.49 -46.38
C ARG A 571 -6.69 4.59 -47.53
N PRO A 572 -6.33 5.15 -48.70
CA PRO A 572 -5.98 4.38 -49.89
C PRO A 572 -4.77 3.45 -49.75
N LYS A 573 -3.88 3.75 -48.78
CA LYS A 573 -2.64 2.99 -48.52
C LYS A 573 -2.78 1.98 -47.37
N ALA A 574 -3.94 1.89 -46.73
CA ALA A 574 -4.12 0.99 -45.59
C ALA A 574 -4.12 -0.47 -46.04
N LYS A 575 -3.34 -1.30 -45.35
CA LYS A 575 -3.32 -2.74 -45.50
C LYS A 575 -4.54 -3.32 -44.80
N VAL A 576 -5.48 -3.89 -45.54
CA VAL A 576 -6.66 -4.55 -44.98
C VAL A 576 -6.36 -6.02 -44.80
N ALA A 577 -6.40 -6.50 -43.55
CA ALA A 577 -6.19 -7.91 -43.22
C ALA A 577 -7.47 -8.76 -43.46
N GLY A 578 -8.64 -8.12 -43.44
CA GLY A 578 -9.93 -8.75 -43.72
C GLY A 578 -11.08 -8.06 -42.99
N PHE A 579 -12.09 -8.85 -42.63
CA PHE A 579 -13.30 -8.44 -41.94
C PHE A 579 -13.57 -9.37 -40.77
N ILE A 580 -13.90 -8.80 -39.62
CA ILE A 580 -14.40 -9.53 -38.46
C ILE A 580 -15.91 -9.63 -38.58
N VAL A 581 -16.41 -10.86 -38.75
CA VAL A 581 -17.84 -11.17 -38.65
C VAL A 581 -18.12 -11.64 -37.24
N GLN A 582 -19.12 -11.05 -36.61
CA GLN A 582 -19.37 -11.22 -35.18
C GLN A 582 -20.86 -11.30 -34.90
N ARG A 583 -21.29 -12.21 -34.02
CA ARG A 583 -22.69 -12.24 -33.58
C ARG A 583 -23.05 -10.96 -32.82
N MET A 584 -24.25 -10.41 -33.03
CA MET A 584 -24.72 -9.29 -32.23
C MET A 584 -24.87 -9.70 -30.76
N GLY A 585 -24.04 -9.15 -29.88
CA GLY A 585 -24.19 -9.29 -28.44
C GLY A 585 -25.17 -8.24 -27.93
N ARG A 586 -26.35 -8.66 -27.47
CA ARG A 586 -27.35 -7.78 -26.86
C ARG A 586 -27.70 -8.32 -25.49
N ILE A 587 -27.60 -7.46 -24.48
CA ILE A 587 -28.16 -7.69 -23.15
C ILE A 587 -29.11 -6.53 -22.90
N ALA A 588 -30.39 -6.82 -22.68
CA ALA A 588 -31.40 -5.77 -22.49
C ALA A 588 -31.08 -4.93 -21.25
N GLY A 589 -31.14 -3.60 -21.37
CA GLY A 589 -30.85 -2.68 -20.27
C GLY A 589 -29.39 -2.66 -19.79
N ALA A 590 -28.46 -3.32 -20.49
CA ALA A 590 -27.08 -3.39 -20.03
C ALA A 590 -26.35 -2.05 -20.12
N ALA A 591 -25.54 -1.78 -19.10
CA ALA A 591 -24.59 -0.68 -19.12
C ALA A 591 -23.34 -1.06 -19.92
N GLU A 592 -22.82 -0.11 -20.70
CA GLU A 592 -21.52 -0.26 -21.37
C GLU A 592 -20.41 0.14 -20.40
N VAL A 593 -19.57 -0.83 -20.03
CA VAL A 593 -18.38 -0.64 -19.20
C VAL A 593 -17.11 -1.00 -19.97
N SER A 594 -15.96 -0.60 -19.44
CA SER A 594 -14.64 -0.96 -19.98
C SER A 594 -13.79 -1.61 -18.90
N LEU A 595 -13.11 -2.68 -19.28
CA LEU A 595 -12.14 -3.39 -18.45
C LEU A 595 -10.81 -3.35 -19.20
N GLN A 596 -9.80 -2.72 -18.61
CA GLN A 596 -8.49 -2.56 -19.22
C GLN A 596 -7.42 -3.10 -18.26
N ALA A 597 -6.34 -3.64 -18.81
CA ALA A 597 -5.14 -3.97 -18.06
C ALA A 597 -3.92 -3.46 -18.82
N GLU A 598 -2.96 -2.90 -18.11
CA GLU A 598 -1.72 -2.35 -18.69
C GLU A 598 -0.56 -2.61 -17.73
N VAL A 599 0.67 -2.38 -18.17
CA VAL A 599 1.88 -2.52 -17.33
C VAL A 599 2.46 -1.14 -17.03
N ASP A 600 2.44 -0.77 -15.76
CA ASP A 600 3.14 0.39 -15.23
C ASP A 600 4.63 0.05 -15.05
N PRO A 601 5.55 0.97 -15.40
CA PRO A 601 6.99 0.72 -15.30
C PRO A 601 7.54 0.60 -13.87
N VAL A 602 6.80 1.06 -12.86
CA VAL A 602 7.20 0.99 -11.45
C VAL A 602 6.48 -0.15 -10.74
N PHE A 603 5.15 -0.19 -10.82
CA PHE A 603 4.33 -1.15 -10.07
C PHE A 603 3.93 -2.40 -10.86
N GLY A 604 4.31 -2.48 -12.13
CA GLY A 604 3.97 -3.61 -12.99
C GLY A 604 2.50 -3.59 -13.43
N PRO A 605 1.88 -4.77 -13.65
CA PRO A 605 0.50 -4.85 -14.13
C PRO A 605 -0.47 -4.07 -13.23
N PHE A 606 -1.41 -3.36 -13.84
CA PHE A 606 -2.57 -2.75 -13.18
C PHE A 606 -3.82 -2.93 -14.03
N VAL A 607 -5.00 -2.87 -13.41
CA VAL A 607 -6.28 -2.89 -14.10
C VAL A 607 -7.04 -1.59 -13.94
N ARG A 608 -7.79 -1.20 -14.95
CA ARG A 608 -8.65 -0.02 -14.96
C ARG A 608 -10.08 -0.42 -15.31
N PHE A 609 -11.03 0.05 -14.51
CA PHE A 609 -12.46 -0.12 -14.71
C PHE A 609 -13.13 1.25 -14.87
N GLY A 610 -14.16 1.34 -15.70
CA GLY A 610 -14.94 2.57 -15.84
C GLY A 610 -15.98 2.51 -16.95
N LEU A 611 -16.58 3.66 -17.26
CA LEU A 611 -17.57 3.76 -18.32
C LEU A 611 -16.98 3.35 -19.68
N GLY A 612 -17.70 2.49 -20.41
CA GLY A 612 -17.29 1.94 -21.69
C GLY A 612 -17.90 2.64 -22.89
N GLY A 613 -17.63 2.08 -24.07
CA GLY A 613 -18.19 2.53 -25.33
C GLY A 613 -17.75 3.93 -25.74
N MET A 614 -18.56 4.58 -26.59
CA MET A 614 -18.26 5.92 -27.09
C MET A 614 -18.36 7.01 -26.01
N ALA A 615 -19.28 6.84 -25.05
CA ALA A 615 -19.44 7.76 -23.93
C ALA A 615 -18.22 7.72 -22.99
N GLY A 616 -17.69 6.52 -22.71
CA GLY A 616 -16.51 6.29 -21.89
C GLY A 616 -15.25 7.03 -22.34
N ARG A 617 -15.11 7.28 -23.65
CA ARG A 617 -13.93 7.94 -24.23
C ARG A 617 -13.84 9.43 -23.91
N ARG A 618 -14.96 10.08 -23.58
CA ARG A 618 -15.01 11.52 -23.28
C ARG A 618 -15.08 11.82 -21.77
N THR A 619 -15.28 10.80 -20.94
CA THR A 619 -15.43 10.95 -19.49
C THR A 619 -14.16 10.51 -18.74
N ARG A 620 -13.95 11.05 -17.55
CA ARG A 620 -12.87 10.65 -16.62
C ARG A 620 -13.34 9.66 -15.56
N ASP A 621 -14.49 9.04 -15.77
CA ASP A 621 -15.09 8.08 -14.85
C ASP A 621 -14.38 6.72 -14.91
N LYS A 622 -13.22 6.65 -14.26
CA LYS A 622 -12.35 5.48 -14.23
C LYS A 622 -11.71 5.33 -12.85
N ALA A 623 -11.51 4.08 -12.45
CA ALA A 623 -10.78 3.70 -11.26
C ALA A 623 -9.72 2.64 -11.61
N VAL A 624 -8.67 2.55 -10.81
CA VAL A 624 -7.53 1.64 -11.01
C VAL A 624 -7.35 0.75 -9.80
N ALA A 625 -6.97 -0.51 -10.03
CA ALA A 625 -6.59 -1.47 -8.99
C ALA A 625 -5.28 -2.20 -9.36
N LEU A 626 -4.55 -2.66 -8.35
CA LEU A 626 -3.37 -3.51 -8.53
C LEU A 626 -3.76 -5.00 -8.41
N PRO A 627 -3.42 -5.85 -9.40
CA PRO A 627 -3.48 -7.30 -9.27
C PRO A 627 -2.62 -7.83 -8.10
N PRO A 628 -3.02 -8.96 -7.49
CA PRO A 628 -4.24 -9.72 -7.81
C PRO A 628 -5.50 -9.08 -7.20
N LEU A 629 -6.69 -9.38 -7.76
CA LEU A 629 -7.99 -8.97 -7.20
C LEU A 629 -8.78 -10.18 -6.68
N ASN A 630 -9.53 -9.98 -5.60
CA ASN A 630 -10.65 -10.84 -5.21
C ASN A 630 -11.98 -10.12 -5.52
N MET A 631 -13.10 -10.77 -5.18
CA MET A 631 -14.44 -10.20 -5.32
C MET A 631 -14.63 -8.89 -4.53
N GLY A 632 -14.07 -8.79 -3.32
CA GLY A 632 -14.15 -7.59 -2.48
C GLY A 632 -13.45 -6.38 -3.10
N LEU A 633 -12.21 -6.57 -3.57
CA LEU A 633 -11.41 -5.55 -4.25
C LEU A 633 -12.00 -5.17 -5.61
N ALA A 634 -12.55 -6.13 -6.35
CA ALA A 634 -13.25 -5.84 -7.61
C ALA A 634 -14.52 -5.02 -7.37
N ARG A 635 -15.29 -5.34 -6.31
CA ARG A 635 -16.48 -4.58 -5.91
C ARG A 635 -16.11 -3.16 -5.46
N GLU A 636 -15.02 -3.02 -4.70
CA GLU A 636 -14.51 -1.70 -4.30
C GLU A 636 -14.08 -0.89 -5.53
N LEU A 637 -13.35 -1.50 -6.48
CA LEU A 637 -12.95 -0.88 -7.73
C LEU A 637 -14.16 -0.36 -8.53
N ILE A 638 -15.22 -1.14 -8.63
CA ILE A 638 -16.46 -0.74 -9.30
C ILE A 638 -17.11 0.43 -8.55
N SER A 639 -17.24 0.33 -7.23
CA SER A 639 -17.92 1.34 -6.39
C SER A 639 -17.30 2.74 -6.44
N ARG A 640 -16.03 2.85 -6.83
CA ARG A 640 -15.32 4.14 -7.02
C ARG A 640 -15.74 4.90 -8.27
N THR A 641 -16.44 4.26 -9.20
CA THR A 641 -16.87 4.88 -10.46
C THR A 641 -18.30 5.40 -10.35
N ARG A 642 -18.64 6.42 -11.14
CA ARG A 642 -20.00 6.96 -11.24
C ARG A 642 -20.92 5.99 -11.98
N VAL A 643 -20.39 5.20 -12.92
CA VAL A 643 -21.13 4.14 -13.62
C VAL A 643 -21.67 3.08 -12.63
N SER A 644 -21.09 2.94 -11.43
CA SER A 644 -21.65 2.05 -10.40
C SER A 644 -23.11 2.36 -10.07
N LYS A 645 -23.50 3.64 -10.06
CA LYS A 645 -24.90 4.06 -9.84
C LYS A 645 -25.83 3.64 -10.98
N MET A 646 -25.30 3.53 -12.20
CA MET A 646 -26.07 3.01 -13.33
C MET A 646 -26.20 1.49 -13.26
N LEU A 647 -25.17 0.80 -12.75
CA LEU A 647 -25.18 -0.65 -12.56
C LEU A 647 -26.17 -1.10 -11.46
N GLU A 648 -26.53 -0.23 -10.51
CA GLU A 648 -27.56 -0.52 -9.49
C GLU A 648 -28.99 -0.60 -10.08
N GLY A 649 -29.20 -0.11 -11.30
CA GLY A 649 -30.51 0.01 -11.93
C GLY A 649 -31.22 1.33 -11.60
N PHE A 650 -32.10 1.78 -12.50
CA PHE A 650 -32.88 3.00 -12.31
C PHE A 650 -34.25 2.91 -13.00
N GLY A 651 -35.26 3.57 -12.42
CA GLY A 651 -36.56 3.79 -13.09
C GLY A 651 -37.30 2.50 -13.48
N GLY A 652 -37.16 1.43 -12.71
CA GLY A 652 -37.80 0.13 -12.98
C GLY A 652 -36.99 -0.83 -13.87
N GLN A 653 -35.79 -0.44 -14.31
CA GLN A 653 -34.85 -1.39 -14.95
C GLN A 653 -34.06 -2.16 -13.88
N PRO A 654 -33.89 -3.49 -14.05
CA PRO A 654 -33.06 -4.30 -13.16
C PRO A 654 -31.59 -3.86 -13.24
N GLY A 655 -30.89 -3.97 -12.11
CA GLY A 655 -29.45 -3.71 -12.04
C GLY A 655 -28.63 -4.81 -12.73
N ALA A 656 -27.37 -4.51 -13.01
CA ALA A 656 -26.42 -5.47 -13.54
C ALA A 656 -26.01 -6.51 -12.49
N ASP A 657 -25.66 -7.72 -12.93
CA ASP A 657 -25.05 -8.73 -12.06
C ASP A 657 -23.62 -8.29 -11.69
N ILE A 658 -23.51 -7.62 -10.54
CA ILE A 658 -22.24 -7.11 -10.02
C ILE A 658 -21.26 -8.24 -9.72
N ASP A 659 -21.73 -9.41 -9.30
CA ASP A 659 -20.84 -10.53 -8.96
C ASP A 659 -20.21 -11.11 -10.21
N LYS A 660 -20.94 -11.28 -11.32
CA LYS A 660 -20.34 -11.67 -12.60
C LYS A 660 -19.36 -10.63 -13.14
N LEU A 661 -19.61 -9.34 -12.91
CA LEU A 661 -18.68 -8.27 -13.28
C LEU A 661 -17.40 -8.28 -12.44
N CYS A 662 -17.53 -8.50 -11.13
CA CYS A 662 -16.40 -8.73 -10.24
C CYS A 662 -15.59 -9.95 -10.69
N LEU A 663 -16.25 -11.06 -11.04
CA LEU A 663 -15.60 -12.27 -11.51
C LEU A 663 -14.81 -12.03 -12.81
N ALA A 664 -15.38 -11.30 -13.77
CA ALA A 664 -14.69 -10.94 -15.01
C ALA A 664 -13.42 -10.10 -14.75
N LEU A 665 -13.46 -9.18 -13.78
CA LEU A 665 -12.27 -8.42 -13.34
C LEU A 665 -11.22 -9.33 -12.69
N VAL A 666 -11.64 -10.26 -11.82
CA VAL A 666 -10.74 -11.24 -11.19
C VAL A 666 -10.07 -12.11 -12.27
N GLN A 667 -10.84 -12.65 -13.21
CA GLN A 667 -10.33 -13.45 -14.34
C GLN A 667 -9.34 -12.65 -15.20
N LEU A 668 -9.62 -11.37 -15.49
CA LEU A 668 -8.70 -10.50 -16.21
C LEU A 668 -7.38 -10.30 -15.45
N THR A 669 -7.43 -10.16 -14.12
CA THR A 669 -6.22 -9.99 -13.32
C THR A 669 -5.40 -11.28 -13.24
N GLN A 670 -6.07 -12.44 -13.23
CA GLN A 670 -5.41 -13.74 -13.29
C GLN A 670 -4.72 -13.95 -14.64
N LEU A 671 -5.38 -13.58 -15.73
CA LEU A 671 -4.83 -13.59 -17.09
C LEU A 671 -3.53 -12.76 -17.17
N MET A 672 -3.50 -11.57 -16.56
CA MET A 672 -2.29 -10.74 -16.50
C MET A 672 -1.19 -11.30 -15.58
N THR A 673 -1.58 -12.09 -14.58
CA THR A 673 -0.65 -12.71 -13.63
C THR A 673 0.04 -13.92 -14.24
N ASP A 674 -0.70 -14.74 -14.98
CA ASP A 674 -0.20 -16.00 -15.57
C ASP A 674 0.57 -15.79 -16.88
N LEU A 675 0.22 -14.77 -17.66
CA LEU A 675 0.78 -14.49 -18.98
C LEU A 675 1.72 -13.28 -18.93
N GLY A 676 3.00 -13.57 -18.75
CA GLY A 676 4.10 -12.60 -18.67
C GLY A 676 4.25 -11.75 -19.93
N GLU A 677 3.82 -12.27 -21.06
CA GLU A 677 3.97 -11.73 -22.41
C GLU A 677 2.96 -10.62 -22.70
N LEU A 678 1.85 -10.57 -21.95
CA LEU A 678 0.84 -9.54 -22.11
C LEU A 678 1.32 -8.22 -21.48
N THR A 679 1.32 -7.19 -22.32
CA THR A 679 1.67 -5.80 -21.96
C THR A 679 0.45 -4.88 -21.89
N GLY A 680 -0.68 -5.33 -22.45
CA GLY A 680 -1.95 -4.63 -22.30
C GLY A 680 -3.13 -5.41 -22.85
N VAL A 681 -4.29 -5.22 -22.22
CA VAL A 681 -5.59 -5.78 -22.60
C VAL A 681 -6.61 -4.65 -22.57
N ASP A 682 -7.39 -4.48 -23.62
CA ASP A 682 -8.48 -3.50 -23.70
C ASP A 682 -9.77 -4.22 -24.10
N LEU A 683 -10.67 -4.39 -23.12
CA LEU A 683 -12.00 -4.96 -23.31
C LEU A 683 -12.99 -3.80 -23.34
N ASN A 684 -13.41 -3.43 -24.55
CA ASN A 684 -14.26 -2.27 -24.76
C ASN A 684 -15.07 -2.35 -26.08
N PRO A 685 -16.41 -2.28 -26.03
CA PRO A 685 -17.24 -2.24 -24.82
C PRO A 685 -17.41 -3.64 -24.20
N VAL A 686 -17.72 -3.66 -22.91
CA VAL A 686 -18.23 -4.81 -22.17
C VAL A 686 -19.65 -4.47 -21.74
N LEU A 687 -20.62 -5.32 -22.08
CA LEU A 687 -22.01 -5.16 -21.66
C LEU A 687 -22.18 -5.82 -20.29
N ALA A 688 -22.72 -5.08 -19.33
CA ALA A 688 -23.08 -5.59 -18.00
C ALA A 688 -24.57 -5.36 -17.75
N GLY A 689 -25.34 -6.45 -17.62
CA GLY A 689 -26.76 -6.43 -17.32
C GLY A 689 -27.15 -7.56 -16.37
N GLU A 690 -28.46 -7.76 -16.16
CA GLU A 690 -28.99 -8.75 -15.21
C GLU A 690 -28.54 -10.18 -15.55
N GLU A 691 -28.50 -10.53 -16.84
CA GLU A 691 -28.11 -11.87 -17.30
C GLU A 691 -26.60 -12.14 -17.16
N GLY A 692 -25.79 -11.09 -16.94
CA GLY A 692 -24.36 -11.17 -16.72
C GLY A 692 -23.55 -10.19 -17.57
N VAL A 693 -22.35 -10.65 -17.94
CA VAL A 693 -21.32 -9.83 -18.60
C VAL A 693 -20.95 -10.43 -19.94
N LEU A 694 -20.82 -9.58 -20.96
CA LEU A 694 -20.45 -9.99 -22.32
C LEU A 694 -19.47 -9.00 -22.96
N VAL A 695 -18.27 -9.46 -23.28
CA VAL A 695 -17.24 -8.68 -23.98
C VAL A 695 -17.59 -8.58 -25.46
N ILE A 696 -17.70 -7.36 -25.97
CA ILE A 696 -18.03 -7.09 -27.38
C ILE A 696 -16.79 -6.87 -28.25
N GLY A 697 -15.79 -6.17 -27.71
CA GLY A 697 -14.52 -5.88 -28.37
C GLY A 697 -13.35 -6.18 -27.44
N ALA A 698 -12.31 -6.83 -27.99
CA ALA A 698 -11.13 -7.22 -27.25
C ALA A 698 -9.86 -6.92 -28.06
N ARG A 699 -8.86 -6.34 -27.40
CA ARG A 699 -7.52 -6.14 -27.96
C ARG A 699 -6.48 -6.53 -26.94
N MET A 700 -5.39 -7.14 -27.41
CA MET A 700 -4.29 -7.58 -26.57
C MET A 700 -2.95 -7.26 -27.23
N ARG A 701 -2.08 -6.58 -26.48
CA ARG A 701 -0.70 -6.24 -26.85
C ARG A 701 0.26 -7.22 -26.18
N ILE A 702 1.18 -7.76 -26.97
CA ILE A 702 2.14 -8.80 -26.57
C ILE A 702 3.58 -8.34 -26.78
N ALA A 703 4.47 -8.78 -25.91
CA ALA A 703 5.92 -8.60 -26.05
C ALA A 703 6.65 -9.79 -25.44
N GLN A 704 7.89 -10.06 -25.91
CA GLN A 704 8.74 -11.02 -25.23
C GLN A 704 9.07 -10.52 -23.81
N THR A 705 9.02 -11.41 -22.83
CA THR A 705 9.43 -11.12 -21.45
C THR A 705 10.49 -12.11 -20.99
N LEU A 706 11.46 -11.62 -20.23
CA LEU A 706 12.42 -12.46 -19.49
C LEU A 706 12.01 -12.67 -18.03
N VAL A 707 10.97 -11.97 -17.58
CA VAL A 707 10.49 -11.98 -16.19
C VAL A 707 9.15 -12.73 -16.14
N PRO A 708 9.05 -13.82 -15.35
CA PRO A 708 7.79 -14.54 -15.13
C PRO A 708 6.68 -13.63 -14.62
N GLY A 709 5.44 -13.91 -14.98
CA GLY A 709 4.26 -13.11 -14.63
C GLY A 709 4.17 -12.68 -13.15
N PRO A 710 4.25 -13.61 -12.18
CA PRO A 710 4.19 -13.29 -10.75
C PRO A 710 5.33 -12.41 -10.24
N GLN A 711 6.49 -12.41 -10.90
CA GLN A 711 7.64 -11.58 -10.53
C GLN A 711 7.46 -10.11 -10.92
N ARG A 712 6.49 -9.81 -11.80
CA ARG A 712 6.14 -8.44 -12.21
C ARG A 712 5.17 -7.75 -11.26
N LEU A 713 4.52 -8.49 -10.35
CA LEU A 713 3.52 -7.93 -9.45
C LEU A 713 4.16 -7.14 -8.30
N ALA A 714 3.61 -5.97 -8.02
CA ALA A 714 3.98 -5.15 -6.85
C ALA A 714 3.54 -5.77 -5.52
N VAL A 715 2.46 -6.57 -5.52
CA VAL A 715 1.98 -7.32 -4.36
C VAL A 715 2.12 -8.81 -4.65
N ARG A 716 2.73 -9.56 -3.73
CA ARG A 716 2.91 -11.00 -3.90
C ARG A 716 1.56 -11.72 -3.78
N PRO A 717 1.16 -12.55 -4.77
CA PRO A 717 -0.06 -13.34 -4.70
C PRO A 717 0.03 -14.42 -3.62
N TYR A 718 -1.11 -15.05 -3.31
CA TYR A 718 -1.14 -16.24 -2.47
C TYR A 718 -0.34 -17.38 -3.14
N PRO A 719 0.62 -18.01 -2.45
CA PRO A 719 1.49 -19.01 -3.06
C PRO A 719 0.83 -20.39 -3.07
N SER A 720 -0.13 -20.59 -3.98
CA SER A 720 -0.89 -21.84 -4.14
C SER A 720 0.00 -23.04 -4.47
N GLU A 721 1.16 -22.83 -5.07
CA GLU A 721 2.17 -23.86 -5.34
C GLU A 721 2.74 -24.51 -4.07
N LEU A 722 2.50 -23.92 -2.89
CA LEU A 722 2.95 -24.45 -1.60
C LEU A 722 1.89 -25.33 -0.90
N GLU A 723 0.71 -25.53 -1.50
CA GLU A 723 -0.31 -26.43 -0.96
C GLU A 723 0.10 -27.90 -1.14
N GLU A 724 -0.06 -28.73 -0.12
CA GLU A 724 0.21 -30.18 -0.19
C GLU A 724 -0.73 -30.98 0.72
N CYS A 725 -1.17 -32.14 0.24
CA CYS A 725 -1.93 -33.08 1.05
C CYS A 725 -0.99 -34.03 1.81
N VAL A 726 -1.21 -34.20 3.11
CA VAL A 726 -0.43 -35.10 3.98
C VAL A 726 -1.36 -36.05 4.73
N THR A 727 -0.81 -37.14 5.26
CA THR A 727 -1.56 -38.12 6.05
C THR A 727 -0.94 -38.27 7.44
N LEU A 728 -1.77 -38.19 8.48
CA LEU A 728 -1.37 -38.43 9.86
C LEU A 728 -1.15 -39.91 10.15
N ARG A 729 -0.52 -40.24 11.28
CA ARG A 729 -0.28 -41.62 11.72
C ARG A 729 -1.56 -42.44 11.92
N ASP A 730 -2.67 -41.77 12.21
CA ASP A 730 -3.99 -42.38 12.38
C ASP A 730 -4.77 -42.52 11.06
N GLY A 731 -4.16 -42.17 9.92
CA GLY A 731 -4.77 -42.27 8.59
C GLY A 731 -5.58 -41.05 8.16
N ARG A 732 -5.78 -40.04 9.02
CA ARG A 732 -6.48 -38.80 8.63
C ARG A 732 -5.70 -38.03 7.57
N LYS A 733 -6.38 -37.57 6.52
CA LYS A 733 -5.81 -36.71 5.49
C LYS A 733 -5.94 -35.24 5.92
N LEU A 734 -4.87 -34.49 5.73
CA LEU A 734 -4.83 -33.06 6.00
C LEU A 734 -4.38 -32.31 4.76
N LEU A 735 -4.91 -31.11 4.56
CA LEU A 735 -4.38 -30.12 3.64
C LEU A 735 -3.42 -29.20 4.41
N LEU A 736 -2.15 -29.20 4.02
CA LEU A 736 -1.21 -28.17 4.43
C LEU A 736 -1.23 -27.06 3.40
N ARG A 737 -1.50 -25.84 3.84
CA ARG A 737 -1.45 -24.68 2.96
C ARG A 737 -1.02 -23.41 3.70
N PRO A 738 -0.49 -22.40 2.99
CA PRO A 738 -0.31 -21.08 3.57
C PRO A 738 -1.61 -20.57 4.20
N ILE A 739 -1.50 -19.89 5.35
CA ILE A 739 -2.63 -19.25 6.02
C ILE A 739 -3.18 -18.12 5.16
N ARG A 740 -4.48 -17.91 5.18
CA ARG A 740 -5.18 -16.84 4.48
C ARG A 740 -5.89 -15.93 5.50
N PRO A 741 -6.14 -14.65 5.22
CA PRO A 741 -6.90 -13.80 6.14
C PRO A 741 -8.29 -14.34 6.47
N GLU A 742 -8.96 -14.98 5.50
CA GLU A 742 -10.28 -15.57 5.68
C GLU A 742 -10.28 -16.72 6.70
N ASP A 743 -9.10 -17.25 7.02
CA ASP A 743 -8.94 -18.22 8.09
C ASP A 743 -9.12 -17.59 9.46
N GLU A 744 -9.32 -16.27 9.60
CA GLU A 744 -9.44 -15.62 10.90
C GLU A 744 -10.48 -16.30 11.82
N THR A 745 -11.66 -16.63 11.30
CA THR A 745 -12.70 -17.31 12.09
C THR A 745 -12.28 -18.72 12.48
N SER A 746 -11.75 -19.52 11.55
CA SER A 746 -11.30 -20.90 11.83
C SER A 746 -10.04 -20.93 12.69
N HIS A 747 -9.23 -19.88 12.63
CA HIS A 747 -8.04 -19.67 13.45
C HIS A 747 -8.43 -19.24 14.86
N TYR A 748 -9.40 -18.36 15.02
CA TYR A 748 -9.99 -18.05 16.32
C TYR A 748 -10.56 -19.30 16.99
N GLU A 749 -11.31 -20.12 16.24
CA GLU A 749 -11.81 -21.41 16.71
C GLU A 749 -10.66 -22.37 17.07
N PHE A 750 -9.60 -22.43 16.27
CA PHE A 750 -8.41 -23.20 16.62
C PHE A 750 -7.80 -22.75 17.95
N PHE A 751 -7.67 -21.45 18.17
CA PHE A 751 -7.12 -20.90 19.41
C PHE A 751 -8.02 -21.13 20.63
N SER A 752 -9.34 -21.12 20.46
CA SER A 752 -10.28 -21.40 21.56
C SER A 752 -10.24 -22.85 22.04
N HIS A 753 -9.72 -23.78 21.22
CA HIS A 753 -9.51 -25.18 21.56
C HIS A 753 -8.10 -25.49 22.12
N LEU A 754 -7.24 -24.48 22.27
CA LEU A 754 -5.92 -24.65 22.89
C LEU A 754 -6.02 -24.66 24.41
N SER A 755 -5.19 -25.46 25.06
CA SER A 755 -5.09 -25.41 26.51
C SER A 755 -4.41 -24.09 26.96
N PRO A 756 -4.70 -23.58 28.17
CA PRO A 756 -3.98 -22.43 28.72
C PRO A 756 -2.45 -22.64 28.76
N GLU A 757 -2.02 -23.90 28.91
CA GLU A 757 -0.62 -24.28 28.87
C GLU A 757 0.00 -24.10 27.47
N ASP A 758 -0.73 -24.47 26.40
CA ASP A 758 -0.30 -24.27 25.01
C ASP A 758 -0.14 -22.79 24.67
N LEU A 759 -1.10 -21.96 25.10
CA LEU A 759 -1.04 -20.51 24.94
C LEU A 759 0.15 -19.92 25.70
N ARG A 760 0.40 -20.39 26.93
CA ARG A 760 1.57 -19.98 27.72
C ARG A 760 2.87 -20.33 27.01
N TYR A 761 2.99 -21.55 26.48
CA TYR A 761 4.18 -21.97 25.75
C TYR A 761 4.41 -21.17 24.46
N ARG A 762 3.35 -20.69 23.82
CA ARG A 762 3.44 -19.92 22.56
C ARG A 762 3.74 -18.44 22.76
N PHE A 763 3.18 -17.82 23.79
CA PHE A 763 3.26 -16.37 24.01
C PHE A 763 4.12 -15.97 25.22
N PHE A 764 4.75 -16.93 25.88
CA PHE A 764 5.60 -16.71 27.05
C PHE A 764 4.87 -15.98 28.19
N GLY A 765 3.54 -16.16 28.29
CA GLY A 765 2.69 -15.46 29.27
C GLY A 765 1.25 -15.96 29.30
N ILE A 766 0.46 -15.48 30.26
CA ILE A 766 -0.97 -15.82 30.40
C ILE A 766 -1.78 -15.00 29.39
N VAL A 767 -2.30 -15.67 28.35
CA VAL A 767 -3.23 -15.09 27.37
C VAL A 767 -4.64 -15.59 27.70
N ARG A 768 -5.57 -14.67 28.01
CA ARG A 768 -6.96 -15.04 28.35
C ARG A 768 -7.84 -15.20 27.12
N GLU A 769 -7.83 -14.19 26.23
CA GLU A 769 -8.53 -14.17 24.95
C GLU A 769 -7.77 -13.23 24.01
N LEU A 770 -7.66 -13.61 22.74
CA LEU A 770 -7.09 -12.76 21.70
C LEU A 770 -8.22 -11.99 21.02
N SER A 771 -8.03 -10.67 20.91
CA SER A 771 -8.98 -9.80 20.21
C SER A 771 -9.03 -10.09 18.70
N HIS A 772 -10.12 -9.69 18.04
CA HIS A 772 -10.25 -9.75 16.57
C HIS A 772 -9.04 -9.08 15.87
N GLN A 773 -8.54 -7.95 16.40
CA GLN A 773 -7.37 -7.29 15.85
C GLN A 773 -6.07 -8.10 15.98
N GLU A 774 -5.93 -8.89 17.04
CA GLU A 774 -4.77 -9.77 17.21
C GLU A 774 -4.87 -11.01 16.32
N MET A 775 -6.07 -11.56 16.14
CA MET A 775 -6.33 -12.66 15.20
C MET A 775 -6.04 -12.25 13.75
N ALA A 776 -6.55 -11.10 13.32
CA ALA A 776 -6.24 -10.52 12.02
C ALA A 776 -4.71 -10.39 11.80
N LYS A 777 -3.93 -10.01 12.83
CA LYS A 777 -2.46 -9.95 12.71
C LYS A 777 -1.81 -11.32 12.54
N LEU A 778 -2.39 -12.38 13.11
CA LEU A 778 -1.85 -13.74 13.03
C LEU A 778 -2.16 -14.42 11.68
N THR A 779 -3.29 -14.10 11.05
CA THR A 779 -3.71 -14.69 9.77
C THR A 779 -3.30 -13.86 8.55
N GLN A 780 -3.16 -12.54 8.71
CA GLN A 780 -2.79 -11.63 7.62
C GLN A 780 -1.28 -11.43 7.55
N ILE A 781 -0.59 -12.42 7.01
CA ILE A 781 0.87 -12.37 6.83
C ILE A 781 1.26 -11.64 5.53
N ASP A 782 2.52 -11.24 5.43
CA ASP A 782 3.13 -10.85 4.16
C ASP A 782 4.00 -12.01 3.68
N TYR A 783 3.57 -12.74 2.64
CA TYR A 783 4.28 -13.93 2.12
C TYR A 783 5.72 -13.65 1.67
N GLU A 784 6.08 -12.39 1.48
CA GLU A 784 7.46 -11.99 1.19
C GLU A 784 8.33 -12.03 2.44
N ARG A 785 7.81 -12.03 3.66
CA ARG A 785 8.61 -11.89 4.90
C ARG A 785 8.24 -12.91 5.96
N GLU A 786 6.97 -13.16 6.12
CA GLU A 786 6.43 -14.14 7.02
C GLU A 786 5.76 -15.25 6.20
N MET A 787 5.94 -16.48 6.64
CA MET A 787 5.20 -17.61 6.12
C MET A 787 4.57 -18.35 7.28
N ALA A 788 3.27 -18.60 7.21
CA ALA A 788 2.56 -19.44 8.15
C ALA A 788 1.80 -20.51 7.38
N PHE A 789 1.97 -21.77 7.78
CA PHE A 789 1.25 -22.90 7.23
C PHE A 789 0.25 -23.41 8.26
N VAL A 790 -0.99 -23.61 7.83
CA VAL A 790 -2.04 -24.24 8.61
C VAL A 790 -2.25 -25.68 8.14
N ALA A 791 -2.50 -26.57 9.09
CA ALA A 791 -2.89 -27.94 8.84
C ALA A 791 -4.39 -28.10 9.05
N ILE A 792 -5.13 -28.34 7.97
CA ILE A 792 -6.59 -28.38 7.96
C ILE A 792 -7.04 -29.83 7.76
N ALA A 793 -7.93 -30.29 8.63
CA ALA A 793 -8.63 -31.56 8.45
C ALA A 793 -9.96 -31.31 7.74
N GLU A 794 -10.17 -32.01 6.63
CA GLU A 794 -11.44 -32.04 5.91
C GLU A 794 -12.26 -33.25 6.39
N SER A 795 -13.49 -33.02 6.85
CA SER A 795 -14.49 -34.05 7.16
C SER A 795 -15.68 -33.88 6.21
N GLU A 796 -16.23 -34.96 5.69
CA GLU A 796 -17.42 -34.91 4.82
C GLU A 796 -18.61 -34.29 5.59
N GLY A 797 -19.04 -33.09 5.18
CA GLY A 797 -20.22 -32.42 5.72
C GLY A 797 -19.98 -31.55 6.97
N GLU A 798 -18.75 -31.47 7.48
CA GLU A 798 -18.37 -30.60 8.60
C GLU A 798 -17.49 -29.43 8.13
N THR A 799 -17.52 -28.31 8.87
CA THR A 799 -16.63 -27.18 8.64
C THR A 799 -15.16 -27.62 8.77
N PRO A 800 -14.27 -27.25 7.84
CA PRO A 800 -12.85 -27.61 7.91
C PRO A 800 -12.22 -27.11 9.21
N VAL A 801 -11.44 -27.97 9.87
CA VAL A 801 -10.92 -27.66 11.21
C VAL A 801 -9.39 -27.57 11.18
N THR A 802 -8.85 -26.48 11.71
CA THR A 802 -7.40 -26.30 11.84
C THR A 802 -6.86 -27.08 13.05
N LEU A 803 -5.88 -27.94 12.83
CA LEU A 803 -5.27 -28.81 13.86
C LEU A 803 -3.91 -28.31 14.36
N GLY A 804 -3.25 -27.45 13.59
CA GLY A 804 -1.95 -26.92 13.95
C GLY A 804 -1.47 -25.87 12.96
N GLU A 805 -0.50 -25.09 13.42
CA GLU A 805 0.06 -23.98 12.68
C GLU A 805 1.57 -23.91 12.95
N VAL A 806 2.33 -23.61 11.90
CA VAL A 806 3.75 -23.25 12.01
C VAL A 806 3.98 -21.98 11.22
N ARG A 807 4.80 -21.09 11.77
CA ARG A 807 5.20 -19.87 11.09
C ARG A 807 6.69 -19.63 11.18
N ALA A 808 7.21 -18.89 10.20
CA ALA A 808 8.55 -18.32 10.20
C ALA A 808 8.51 -16.86 9.75
N ALA A 809 9.06 -15.96 10.57
CA ALA A 809 9.23 -14.56 10.25
C ALA A 809 10.70 -14.31 9.89
N SER A 810 10.96 -13.99 8.62
CA SER A 810 12.30 -13.71 8.12
C SER A 810 12.73 -12.30 8.53
N ARG A 811 14.00 -12.15 8.90
CA ARG A 811 14.64 -10.83 8.88
C ARG A 811 14.53 -10.26 7.46
N PRO A 812 14.39 -8.94 7.26
CA PRO A 812 14.16 -8.43 5.92
C PRO A 812 15.35 -8.59 4.95
N ASP A 813 16.54 -8.92 5.46
CA ASP A 813 17.69 -9.34 4.65
C ASP A 813 17.75 -10.85 4.35
N ASN A 814 16.74 -11.61 4.81
CA ASN A 814 16.63 -13.06 4.74
C ASN A 814 17.81 -13.84 5.37
N SER A 815 18.61 -13.20 6.24
CA SER A 815 19.76 -13.85 6.90
C SER A 815 19.33 -14.92 7.90
N SER A 816 18.23 -14.70 8.61
CA SER A 816 17.64 -15.65 9.52
C SER A 816 16.12 -15.53 9.52
N ALA A 817 15.42 -16.61 9.85
CA ALA A 817 14.00 -16.59 10.15
C ALA A 817 13.74 -17.11 11.57
N GLU A 818 12.85 -16.44 12.29
CA GLU A 818 12.38 -16.89 13.60
C GLU A 818 11.13 -17.73 13.44
N PHE A 819 11.10 -18.95 13.98
CA PHE A 819 9.95 -19.83 13.87
C PHE A 819 9.13 -19.89 15.16
N ALA A 820 7.83 -20.11 15.00
CA ALA A 820 6.91 -20.49 16.07
C ALA A 820 5.99 -21.60 15.58
N ILE A 821 5.66 -22.56 16.44
CA ILE A 821 4.76 -23.67 16.12
C ILE A 821 3.76 -23.87 17.25
N ILE A 822 2.52 -24.17 16.90
CA ILE A 822 1.46 -24.50 17.85
C ILE A 822 0.57 -25.59 17.28
N ILE A 823 0.18 -26.54 18.13
CA ILE A 823 -0.59 -27.72 17.74
C ILE A 823 -1.74 -27.87 18.71
N ARG A 824 -2.93 -28.18 18.20
CA ARG A 824 -4.11 -28.45 19.03
C ARG A 824 -3.82 -29.62 19.97
N SER A 825 -4.33 -29.55 21.19
CA SER A 825 -3.99 -30.52 22.23
C SER A 825 -4.33 -31.97 21.86
N ASP A 826 -5.42 -32.20 21.12
CA ASP A 826 -5.85 -33.50 20.59
C ASP A 826 -5.11 -33.97 19.32
N GLY A 827 -4.31 -33.09 18.71
CA GLY A 827 -3.43 -33.38 17.57
C GLY A 827 -2.00 -33.79 17.99
N LYS A 828 -1.67 -33.72 19.28
CA LYS A 828 -0.34 -34.06 19.80
C LYS A 828 -0.08 -35.57 19.73
N GLY A 829 1.17 -35.96 19.51
CA GLY A 829 1.58 -37.38 19.40
C GLY A 829 1.33 -38.04 18.03
N LEU A 830 0.55 -37.43 17.15
CA LEU A 830 0.20 -37.96 15.83
C LEU A 830 1.21 -37.64 14.71
N GLY A 831 2.31 -36.96 15.06
CA GLY A 831 3.38 -36.58 14.12
C GLY A 831 3.18 -35.22 13.44
N LEU A 832 2.06 -34.53 13.68
CA LEU A 832 1.73 -33.24 13.06
C LEU A 832 2.84 -32.18 13.25
N GLY A 833 3.45 -32.11 14.43
CA GLY A 833 4.54 -31.17 14.69
C GLY A 833 5.79 -31.43 13.86
N THR A 834 6.12 -32.69 13.58
CA THR A 834 7.23 -33.04 12.67
C THR A 834 6.90 -32.64 11.23
N ILE A 835 5.66 -32.89 10.78
CA ILE A 835 5.20 -32.55 9.43
C ILE A 835 5.25 -31.04 9.20
N LEU A 836 4.68 -30.25 10.11
CA LEU A 836 4.68 -28.79 10.02
C LEU A 836 6.10 -28.22 10.09
N MET A 837 6.94 -28.72 11.01
CA MET A 837 8.33 -28.25 11.12
C MET A 837 9.14 -28.58 9.86
N ASP A 838 8.94 -29.75 9.24
CA ASP A 838 9.58 -30.08 7.96
C ASP A 838 9.15 -29.12 6.85
N LYS A 839 7.84 -28.84 6.75
CA LYS A 839 7.28 -27.92 5.76
C LYS A 839 7.92 -26.54 5.83
N ILE A 840 8.04 -25.95 7.03
CA ILE A 840 8.65 -24.62 7.19
C ILE A 840 10.16 -24.64 6.92
N ILE A 841 10.88 -25.71 7.29
CA ILE A 841 12.30 -25.88 6.98
C ILE A 841 12.53 -25.96 5.47
N ARG A 842 11.73 -26.77 4.76
CA ARG A 842 11.79 -26.87 3.29
C ARG A 842 11.54 -25.51 2.63
N TYR A 843 10.53 -24.78 3.11
CA TYR A 843 10.24 -23.43 2.63
C TYR A 843 11.42 -22.48 2.83
N CYS A 844 11.98 -22.39 4.03
CA CYS A 844 13.12 -21.51 4.32
C CYS A 844 14.37 -21.90 3.52
N ARG A 845 14.62 -23.19 3.29
CA ARG A 845 15.71 -23.65 2.40
C ARG A 845 15.49 -23.23 0.96
N ALA A 846 14.30 -23.43 0.40
CA ALA A 846 13.97 -23.03 -0.97
C ALA A 846 14.10 -21.51 -1.17
N ARG A 847 13.86 -20.73 -0.11
CA ARG A 847 14.04 -19.28 -0.08
C ARG A 847 15.51 -18.85 0.09
N GLY A 848 16.42 -19.78 0.36
CA GLY A 848 17.83 -19.46 0.62
C GLY A 848 18.09 -18.79 1.98
N THR A 849 17.20 -18.94 2.95
CA THR A 849 17.42 -18.43 4.33
C THR A 849 18.60 -19.17 4.97
N ASN A 850 19.53 -18.46 5.64
CA ASN A 850 20.74 -19.10 6.19
C ASN A 850 20.48 -19.82 7.53
N TRP A 851 19.75 -19.17 8.44
CA TRP A 851 19.47 -19.68 9.78
C TRP A 851 17.98 -19.72 10.09
N LEU A 852 17.54 -20.76 10.79
CA LEU A 852 16.21 -20.86 11.40
C LEU A 852 16.39 -20.88 12.91
N THR A 853 15.77 -19.93 13.62
CA THR A 853 15.93 -19.75 15.07
C THR A 853 14.60 -19.75 15.79
N GLY A 854 14.57 -20.14 17.06
CA GLY A 854 13.36 -20.03 17.87
C GLY A 854 13.68 -20.12 19.36
N GLN A 855 12.74 -19.68 20.20
CA GLN A 855 12.84 -19.77 21.65
C GLN A 855 11.70 -20.65 22.18
N ALA A 856 11.95 -21.31 23.31
CA ALA A 856 10.93 -22.07 24.04
C ALA A 856 11.17 -21.95 25.55
N LEU A 857 10.10 -22.00 26.35
CA LEU A 857 10.23 -22.07 27.82
C LEU A 857 11.00 -23.33 28.25
N LEU A 858 11.76 -23.23 29.34
CA LEU A 858 12.58 -24.32 29.90
C LEU A 858 11.81 -25.62 30.18
N ASP A 859 10.54 -25.50 30.57
CA ASP A 859 9.63 -26.60 30.90
C ASP A 859 8.94 -27.22 29.66
N ASN A 860 9.03 -26.61 28.47
CA ASN A 860 8.48 -27.16 27.23
C ASN A 860 9.38 -28.27 26.63
N GLN A 861 9.41 -29.43 27.29
CA GLN A 861 10.20 -30.59 26.88
C GLN A 861 9.78 -31.14 25.51
N GLY A 862 8.50 -31.03 25.16
CA GLY A 862 7.97 -31.46 23.86
C GLY A 862 8.60 -30.69 22.70
N MET A 863 8.68 -29.36 22.80
CA MET A 863 9.31 -28.52 21.78
C MET A 863 10.81 -28.76 21.70
N GLN A 864 11.51 -28.87 22.84
CA GLN A 864 12.94 -29.20 22.86
C GLN A 864 13.23 -30.56 22.19
N GLY A 865 12.39 -31.57 22.44
CA GLY A 865 12.48 -32.87 21.79
C GLY A 865 12.24 -32.81 20.28
N LEU A 866 11.22 -32.05 19.84
CA LEU A 866 10.95 -31.81 18.42
C LEU A 866 12.13 -31.11 17.74
N ALA A 867 12.67 -30.05 18.34
CA ALA A 867 13.79 -29.29 17.78
C ALA A 867 15.04 -30.16 17.61
N LYS A 868 15.41 -30.94 18.64
CA LYS A 868 16.54 -31.88 18.54
C LYS A 868 16.34 -32.91 17.43
N LYS A 869 15.13 -33.47 17.30
CA LYS A 869 14.80 -34.44 16.23
C LYS A 869 14.94 -33.82 14.83
N MET A 870 14.66 -32.54 14.68
CA MET A 870 14.78 -31.81 13.41
C MET A 870 16.19 -31.23 13.16
N GLY A 871 17.16 -31.49 14.06
CA GLY A 871 18.56 -31.11 13.89
C GLY A 871 18.95 -29.74 14.44
N PHE A 872 18.11 -29.10 15.26
CA PHE A 872 18.46 -27.84 15.91
C PHE A 872 19.50 -28.07 17.03
N SER A 873 20.45 -27.14 17.16
CA SER A 873 21.22 -26.98 18.38
C SER A 873 20.36 -26.27 19.43
N VAL A 874 20.39 -26.78 20.66
CA VAL A 874 19.51 -26.32 21.75
C VAL A 874 20.41 -25.88 22.92
N HIS A 875 20.41 -24.59 23.21
CA HIS A 875 21.25 -23.97 24.24
C HIS A 875 20.38 -23.31 25.30
N LYS A 876 20.73 -23.52 26.58
CA LYS A 876 20.11 -22.78 27.68
C LYS A 876 20.70 -21.38 27.72
N ASP A 877 19.86 -20.36 27.83
CA ASP A 877 20.33 -19.02 28.11
C ASP A 877 20.81 -18.95 29.58
N ALA A 878 21.83 -18.14 29.85
CA ALA A 878 22.47 -18.05 31.16
C ALA A 878 21.69 -17.17 32.15
N ASP A 879 20.87 -16.24 31.62
CA ASP A 879 20.18 -15.21 32.41
C ASP A 879 18.62 -15.27 32.32
N ASP A 880 18.03 -16.23 31.57
CA ASP A 880 16.58 -16.26 31.27
C ASP A 880 15.88 -17.63 31.42
N GLU A 881 14.56 -17.64 31.64
CA GLU A 881 13.69 -18.84 31.77
C GLU A 881 13.43 -19.59 30.42
N VAL A 882 14.22 -19.33 29.38
CA VAL A 882 14.02 -19.84 28.01
C VAL A 882 15.22 -20.63 27.48
N VAL A 883 14.98 -21.38 26.41
CA VAL A 883 15.96 -22.18 25.68
C VAL A 883 16.00 -21.70 24.22
N GLU A 884 17.19 -21.35 23.73
CA GLU A 884 17.41 -20.99 22.33
C GLU A 884 17.60 -22.23 21.46
N MET A 885 16.98 -22.20 20.28
CA MET A 885 17.08 -23.24 19.27
C MET A 885 17.60 -22.63 17.96
N LYS A 886 18.66 -23.19 17.38
CA LYS A 886 19.25 -22.71 16.12
C LYS A 886 19.50 -23.85 15.14
N LEU A 887 19.09 -23.68 13.89
CA LEU A 887 19.35 -24.62 12.79
C LEU A 887 19.99 -23.85 11.63
N GLN A 888 21.15 -24.33 11.19
CA GLN A 888 21.78 -23.85 9.96
C GLN A 888 21.11 -24.53 8.77
N LEU A 889 20.52 -23.75 7.87
CA LEU A 889 19.81 -24.27 6.69
C LEU A 889 20.72 -24.39 5.48
N ASN A 890 21.59 -23.38 5.28
CA ASN A 890 22.57 -23.34 4.21
C ASN A 890 23.98 -23.35 4.83
N ALA A 891 24.69 -24.46 4.64
CA ALA A 891 26.13 -24.48 4.85
C ALA A 891 26.75 -23.79 3.63
N GLY A 892 27.05 -22.50 3.73
CA GLY A 892 27.97 -21.89 2.78
C GLY A 892 29.26 -22.69 2.78
N GLU A 893 29.80 -23.00 1.60
CA GLU A 893 31.22 -23.25 1.46
C GLU A 893 31.93 -22.16 2.27
N LYS A 894 32.75 -22.56 3.24
CA LYS A 894 33.52 -21.64 4.07
C LYS A 894 34.25 -20.65 3.13
N GLN A 895 33.82 -19.39 3.13
CA GLN A 895 34.59 -18.28 2.55
C GLN A 895 35.77 -17.96 3.45
#